data_AF-A0A196S846-F1
#
_entry.id   AF-A0A196S846-F1
#
_cell.length_a   1.000
_cell.length_b   1.000
_cell.length_c   1.000
_cell.angle_alpha   90.00
_cell.angle_beta   90.00
_cell.angle_gamma   90.00
#
_symmetry.space_group_name_H-M   'P 1'
#
loop_
_entity.id
_entity.type
_entity.pdbx_description
1 polymer ?
#
loop_
_entity_poly.entity_id
_entity_poly.type
_entity_poly.pdbx_seq_one_letter_code
_entity_poly.pdbx_strand_id
1 'polypeptide(L)'
;MEYNPLDSLSKLMAKGLRFTEEELLDITVDLLFAMIYLHNENIIHRDIKPENMQITENGTAILGSSGLAAAVETADAIRSTVIGTNAYMAPEAFNGEMTGKSDVWSLGISLVELADGKKPYDGLNYFQLMNKLSTDEPPSLSSKWSPELVDFVSKCLVKDVKERWSVEQLMDHPFVKERVERIRNKKSSDVLMRVVQRAAELPAEPVHEPVIGVVKSSKGMKRLQKDVEEVIVKDRVCNSRIVQEWDLSIYSLLKKLTVGKECFQFVKNLVIAGLNELMTVVIGSECFKASGGVFEMRDCEKLESVTIGDGSFVSVKWVVFENLPSLKVLTLGQEVFAEGKKLVMRNLAELETLTAGKDALRDATMADLTDMPKLETCQLSHSFKCVQVVRLRNAGKMEAIKELKDVADRMKKGGMTATFVLGEMERLEEEEEKREEMDANASTSLHIASMKDWESADRLVGTIVVDSNCCNAEELKSLDLTKLQNLRELQVGDDCFKHVETVVIDGLKYLEIVVVGECSFRKEEMITNQPTCRSLHLINCDSLKDLTIGAFSFSDYSVFEIDHVPSLESLEIGDLNEESYNFHNADLVLRSMLSLKSILLGNHAFCWCSVAQLVSMPELTTIRLGLGACSYKLNSFPSKLKMKALPKLSEFIMKTGESDDSSYPSQTVIAETLCSVAVVSPSHSNEDGGEICLTAIRQN
;
A
#
# COMPACT_ATOMS: atom_id res chain seq x y z
N MET A 1 -13.11 -4.39 -16.18
CA MET A 1 -14.40 -4.57 -15.48
C MET A 1 -14.08 -4.44 -14.01
N GLU A 2 -14.82 -3.62 -13.26
CA GLU A 2 -14.81 -3.73 -11.80
C GLU A 2 -15.19 -5.18 -11.47
N TYR A 3 -14.24 -5.93 -10.92
CA TYR A 3 -14.56 -7.20 -10.29
C TYR A 3 -15.34 -6.82 -9.05
N ASN A 4 -16.62 -7.16 -8.99
CA ASN A 4 -17.40 -7.13 -7.76
C ASN A 4 -17.20 -8.50 -7.09
N PRO A 5 -16.24 -8.66 -6.16
CA PRO A 5 -16.10 -9.89 -5.43
C PRO A 5 -17.26 -10.06 -4.44
N LEU A 6 -17.66 -11.31 -4.24
CA LEU A 6 -18.41 -11.71 -3.06
C LEU A 6 -17.55 -11.54 -1.79
N ASP A 7 -18.12 -11.87 -0.63
CA ASP A 7 -17.34 -12.05 0.60
C ASP A 7 -16.19 -13.06 0.42
N SER A 8 -15.19 -12.97 1.30
CA SER A 8 -14.08 -13.93 1.30
C SER A 8 -14.54 -15.37 1.53
N LEU A 9 -13.80 -16.34 1.01
CA LEU A 9 -14.14 -17.76 1.15
C LEU A 9 -14.28 -18.16 2.63
N SER A 10 -13.43 -17.62 3.50
CA SER A 10 -13.54 -17.78 4.96
C SER A 10 -14.90 -17.32 5.50
N LYS A 11 -15.36 -16.12 5.13
CA LYS A 11 -16.67 -15.59 5.53
C LYS A 11 -17.83 -16.41 4.96
N LEU A 12 -17.74 -16.83 3.70
CA LEU A 12 -18.75 -17.69 3.08
C LEU A 12 -18.86 -19.03 3.80
N MET A 13 -17.73 -19.63 4.20
CA MET A 13 -17.72 -20.85 5.02
C MET A 13 -18.33 -20.64 6.41
N ALA A 14 -18.07 -19.49 7.05
CA ALA A 14 -18.70 -19.12 8.32
C ALA A 14 -20.23 -18.99 8.19
N LYS A 15 -20.72 -18.52 7.04
CA LYS A 15 -22.16 -18.49 6.68
C LYS A 15 -22.76 -19.86 6.36
N GLY A 16 -21.98 -20.93 6.47
CA GLY A 16 -22.43 -22.31 6.24
C GLY A 16 -22.18 -22.84 4.83
N LEU A 17 -21.54 -22.06 3.95
CA LEU A 17 -21.14 -22.56 2.63
C LEU A 17 -20.09 -23.67 2.79
N ARG A 18 -20.25 -24.75 2.05
CA ARG A 18 -19.29 -25.86 1.99
C ARG A 18 -18.97 -26.14 0.53
N PHE A 19 -17.70 -26.30 0.21
CA PHE A 19 -17.27 -26.54 -1.15
C PHE A 19 -17.28 -28.03 -1.47
N THR A 20 -17.76 -28.36 -2.66
CA THR A 20 -17.59 -29.68 -3.26
C THR A 20 -16.19 -29.80 -3.87
N GLU A 21 -15.75 -31.02 -4.15
CA GLU A 21 -14.44 -31.23 -4.76
C GLU A 21 -14.32 -30.57 -6.14
N GLU A 22 -15.40 -30.55 -6.92
CA GLU A 22 -15.43 -29.87 -8.22
C GLU A 22 -15.30 -28.34 -8.08
N GLU A 23 -15.87 -27.76 -7.02
CA GLU A 23 -15.73 -26.34 -6.72
C GLU A 23 -14.31 -26.01 -6.24
N LEU A 24 -13.72 -26.85 -5.39
CA LEU A 24 -12.33 -26.71 -4.95
C LEU A 24 -11.34 -26.82 -6.11
N LEU A 25 -11.60 -27.71 -7.07
CA LEU A 25 -10.82 -27.85 -8.29
C LEU A 25 -10.78 -26.53 -9.07
N ASP A 26 -11.93 -25.92 -9.33
CA ASP A 26 -12.00 -24.69 -10.11
C ASP A 26 -11.42 -23.48 -9.36
N ILE A 27 -11.66 -23.39 -8.05
CA ILE A 27 -10.98 -22.41 -7.18
C ILE A 27 -9.46 -22.60 -7.31
N THR A 28 -8.96 -23.84 -7.16
CA THR A 28 -7.52 -24.13 -7.22
C THR A 28 -6.92 -23.71 -8.55
N VAL A 29 -7.59 -24.00 -9.67
CA VAL A 29 -7.09 -23.64 -11.01
C VAL A 29 -6.98 -22.13 -11.18
N ASP A 30 -8.01 -21.38 -10.81
CA ASP A 30 -8.00 -19.92 -10.89
C ASP A 30 -6.90 -19.31 -9.99
N LEU A 31 -6.72 -19.84 -8.77
CA LEU A 31 -5.65 -19.42 -7.87
C LEU A 31 -4.25 -19.76 -8.41
N LEU A 32 -4.06 -20.94 -9.02
CA LEU A 32 -2.80 -21.29 -9.68
C LEU A 32 -2.49 -20.33 -10.83
N PHE A 33 -3.51 -19.89 -11.59
CA PHE A 33 -3.33 -18.86 -12.64
C PHE A 33 -2.95 -17.50 -12.06
N ALA A 34 -3.49 -17.12 -10.91
CA ALA A 34 -3.04 -15.90 -10.22
C ALA A 34 -1.60 -16.04 -9.70
N MET A 35 -1.26 -17.18 -9.09
CA MET A 35 0.08 -17.43 -8.52
C MET A 35 1.16 -17.54 -9.60
N ILE A 36 0.90 -18.23 -10.71
CA ILE A 36 1.86 -18.34 -11.83
C ILE A 36 2.16 -16.95 -12.41
N TYR A 37 1.15 -16.09 -12.50
CA TYR A 37 1.33 -14.70 -12.94
C TYR A 37 2.25 -13.94 -11.97
N LEU A 38 1.96 -13.99 -10.67
CA LEU A 38 2.78 -13.31 -9.66
C LEU A 38 4.22 -13.81 -9.64
N HIS A 39 4.42 -15.14 -9.64
CA HIS A 39 5.75 -15.75 -9.55
C HIS A 39 6.59 -15.47 -10.81
N ASN A 40 5.98 -15.42 -12.00
CA ASN A 40 6.66 -15.01 -13.24
C ASN A 40 7.12 -13.54 -13.22
N GLU A 41 6.45 -12.68 -12.45
CA GLU A 41 6.87 -11.29 -12.21
C GLU A 41 7.86 -11.15 -11.04
N ASN A 42 8.34 -12.26 -10.48
CA ASN A 42 9.17 -12.30 -9.26
C ASN A 42 8.48 -11.69 -8.02
N ILE A 43 7.14 -11.73 -7.97
CA ILE A 43 6.34 -11.27 -6.83
C ILE A 43 5.90 -12.49 -6.02
N ILE A 44 6.17 -12.48 -4.71
CA ILE A 44 5.66 -13.47 -3.75
C ILE A 44 4.43 -12.85 -3.07
N HIS A 45 3.31 -13.55 -3.02
CA HIS A 45 2.06 -13.02 -2.45
C HIS A 45 2.14 -12.87 -0.93
N ARG A 46 2.78 -13.83 -0.23
CA ARG A 46 3.04 -13.85 1.22
C ARG A 46 1.82 -14.02 2.13
N ASP A 47 0.61 -13.68 1.67
CA ASP A 47 -0.63 -13.77 2.48
C ASP A 47 -1.74 -14.60 1.81
N ILE A 48 -1.40 -15.78 1.27
CA ILE A 48 -2.40 -16.69 0.68
C ILE A 48 -3.14 -17.44 1.80
N LYS A 49 -4.43 -17.15 1.95
CA LYS A 49 -5.34 -17.76 2.94
C LYS A 49 -6.80 -17.55 2.55
N PRO A 50 -7.76 -18.35 3.06
CA PRO A 50 -9.19 -18.22 2.72
C PRO A 50 -9.81 -16.84 2.99
N GLU A 51 -9.25 -16.04 3.90
CA GLU A 51 -9.67 -14.66 4.16
C GLU A 51 -9.36 -13.70 3.01
N ASN A 52 -8.34 -14.00 2.22
CA ASN A 52 -7.90 -13.22 1.06
C ASN A 52 -8.27 -13.88 -0.27
N MET A 53 -9.06 -14.94 -0.26
CA MET A 53 -9.61 -15.56 -1.46
C MET A 53 -11.06 -15.13 -1.62
N GLN A 54 -11.46 -14.74 -2.83
CA GLN A 54 -12.85 -14.32 -3.13
C GLN A 54 -13.32 -14.96 -4.43
N ILE A 55 -14.63 -15.09 -4.59
CA ILE A 55 -15.25 -15.46 -5.89
C ILE A 55 -15.98 -14.22 -6.40
N THR A 56 -15.73 -13.87 -7.65
CA THR A 56 -16.42 -12.77 -8.33
C THR A 56 -17.84 -13.16 -8.74
N GLU A 57 -18.71 -12.18 -8.94
CA GLU A 57 -20.08 -12.40 -9.44
C GLU A 57 -20.12 -13.19 -10.77
N ASN A 58 -19.04 -13.17 -11.55
CA ASN A 58 -18.89 -13.89 -12.82
C ASN A 58 -18.32 -15.31 -12.68
N GLY A 59 -18.18 -15.82 -11.46
CA GLY A 59 -17.74 -17.19 -11.20
C GLY A 59 -16.25 -17.41 -11.47
N THR A 60 -15.41 -16.48 -10.99
CA THR A 60 -13.95 -16.59 -11.03
C THR A 60 -13.39 -16.41 -9.62
N ALA A 61 -12.52 -17.31 -9.17
CA ALA A 61 -11.81 -17.14 -7.91
C ALA A 61 -10.62 -16.18 -8.09
N ILE A 62 -10.42 -15.27 -7.13
CA ILE A 62 -9.36 -14.27 -7.15
C ILE A 62 -8.62 -14.24 -5.80
N LEU A 63 -7.34 -13.86 -5.86
CA LEU A 63 -6.54 -13.51 -4.69
C LEU A 63 -6.63 -12.00 -4.44
N GLY A 64 -7.12 -11.61 -3.27
CA GLY A 64 -7.22 -10.24 -2.81
C GLY A 64 -5.92 -9.74 -2.17
N SER A 65 -5.67 -8.44 -2.28
CA SER A 65 -4.48 -7.76 -1.77
C SER A 65 -4.75 -7.08 -0.43
N SER A 66 -4.51 -7.76 0.68
CA SER A 66 -4.34 -7.07 1.96
C SER A 66 -2.93 -6.47 2.02
N GLY A 67 -2.77 -5.21 1.62
CA GLY A 67 -1.81 -4.21 2.16
C GLY A 67 -0.35 -4.54 2.49
N LEU A 68 0.21 -5.69 2.12
CA LEU A 68 1.55 -6.17 2.54
C LEU A 68 2.56 -6.28 1.39
N ALA A 69 2.35 -5.52 0.31
CA ALA A 69 3.35 -5.35 -0.75
C ALA A 69 4.48 -4.36 -0.35
N ALA A 70 4.67 -4.10 0.95
CA ALA A 70 5.70 -3.21 1.47
C ALA A 70 6.79 -4.01 2.22
N ALA A 71 8.04 -3.74 1.82
CA ALA A 71 9.30 -4.09 2.46
C ALA A 71 9.73 -5.58 2.52
N VAL A 72 11.03 -5.77 2.29
CA VAL A 72 11.76 -6.95 2.78
C VAL A 72 11.78 -6.82 4.30
N GLU A 73 10.86 -7.50 4.98
CA GLU A 73 10.83 -7.52 6.44
C GLU A 73 12.02 -8.33 6.97
N THR A 74 12.75 -7.74 7.91
CA THR A 74 13.87 -8.39 8.60
C THR A 74 13.38 -9.57 9.45
N ALA A 75 14.25 -10.55 9.72
CA ALA A 75 13.92 -11.71 10.57
C ALA A 75 13.40 -11.35 11.98
N ASP A 76 13.67 -10.13 12.47
CA ASP A 76 13.16 -9.63 13.75
C ASP A 76 11.72 -9.08 13.67
N ALA A 77 11.26 -8.61 12.50
CA ALA A 77 9.87 -8.21 12.28
C ALA A 77 8.94 -9.43 12.21
N ILE A 78 9.40 -10.53 11.59
CA ILE A 78 8.70 -11.83 11.52
C ILE A 78 8.52 -12.46 12.93
N ARG A 79 9.42 -12.15 13.87
CA ARG A 79 9.31 -12.58 15.28
C ARG A 79 8.26 -11.81 16.09
N SER A 80 7.77 -10.68 15.58
CA SER A 80 6.89 -9.75 16.31
C SER A 80 5.40 -9.82 15.91
N THR A 81 5.03 -10.61 14.88
CA THR A 81 3.67 -10.68 14.33
C THR A 81 2.84 -11.86 14.87
N VAL A 82 1.56 -11.57 15.16
CA VAL A 82 0.61 -12.46 15.86
C VAL A 82 0.26 -13.72 15.05
N ILE A 83 0.10 -14.82 15.79
CA ILE A 83 -0.27 -16.19 15.44
C ILE A 83 -1.34 -16.37 14.33
N GLY A 84 -2.26 -15.41 14.15
CA GLY A 84 -3.40 -15.53 13.22
C GLY A 84 -3.02 -15.57 11.74
N THR A 85 -1.99 -14.81 11.34
CA THR A 85 -1.46 -14.77 9.97
C THR A 85 -0.44 -15.88 9.70
N ASN A 86 0.25 -16.36 10.76
CA ASN A 86 1.33 -17.35 10.64
C ASN A 86 0.85 -18.79 10.41
N ALA A 87 -0.43 -19.11 10.64
CA ALA A 87 -0.95 -20.48 10.52
C ALA A 87 -0.88 -21.08 9.10
N TYR A 88 -0.81 -20.24 8.07
CA TYR A 88 -0.65 -20.66 6.67
C TYR A 88 0.81 -20.62 6.21
N MET A 89 1.72 -20.11 7.05
CA MET A 89 3.10 -19.81 6.69
C MET A 89 3.93 -21.10 6.51
N ALA A 90 4.78 -21.10 5.49
CA ALA A 90 5.69 -22.20 5.21
C ALA A 90 6.81 -22.31 6.27
N PRO A 91 7.35 -23.50 6.57
CA PRO A 91 8.39 -23.68 7.59
C PRO A 91 9.63 -22.79 7.39
N GLU A 92 10.07 -22.60 6.15
CA GLU A 92 11.24 -21.78 5.81
C GLU A 92 11.03 -20.28 6.03
N ALA A 93 9.78 -19.81 5.98
CA ALA A 93 9.47 -18.39 6.12
C ALA A 93 9.75 -17.89 7.55
N PHE A 94 9.71 -18.76 8.55
CA PHE A 94 10.11 -18.45 9.93
C PHE A 94 11.61 -18.16 10.08
N ASN A 95 12.43 -18.55 9.10
CA ASN A 95 13.84 -18.19 9.02
C ASN A 95 14.08 -16.96 8.12
N GLY A 96 13.03 -16.33 7.60
CA GLY A 96 13.11 -15.22 6.65
C GLY A 96 13.40 -15.63 5.20
N GLU A 97 13.33 -16.92 4.88
CA GLU A 97 13.72 -17.48 3.57
C GLU A 97 12.51 -17.74 2.65
N MET A 98 11.65 -16.73 2.47
CA MET A 98 10.44 -16.87 1.64
C MET A 98 10.78 -16.95 0.14
N THR A 99 10.07 -17.84 -0.57
CA THR A 99 10.16 -18.00 -2.04
C THR A 99 8.76 -18.14 -2.64
N GLY A 100 8.62 -18.20 -3.97
CA GLY A 100 7.33 -18.53 -4.60
C GLY A 100 6.77 -19.90 -4.14
N LYS A 101 7.63 -20.86 -3.78
CA LYS A 101 7.18 -22.14 -3.21
C LYS A 101 6.63 -22.00 -1.78
N SER A 102 6.90 -20.90 -1.08
CA SER A 102 6.26 -20.60 0.21
C SER A 102 4.77 -20.31 0.02
N ASP A 103 4.37 -19.64 -1.05
CA ASP A 103 2.96 -19.42 -1.41
C ASP A 103 2.25 -20.76 -1.75
N VAL A 104 2.97 -21.72 -2.35
CA VAL A 104 2.45 -23.07 -2.63
C VAL A 104 2.08 -23.82 -1.34
N TRP A 105 2.89 -23.69 -0.29
CA TRP A 105 2.56 -24.25 1.02
C TRP A 105 1.30 -23.62 1.59
N SER A 106 1.20 -22.29 1.54
CA SER A 106 0.03 -21.54 2.01
C SER A 106 -1.25 -21.93 1.27
N LEU A 107 -1.18 -22.16 -0.05
CA LEU A 107 -2.27 -22.75 -0.84
C LEU A 107 -2.65 -24.14 -0.32
N GLY A 108 -1.67 -25.01 -0.04
CA GLY A 108 -1.91 -26.35 0.51
C GLY A 108 -2.69 -26.31 1.84
N ILE A 109 -2.28 -25.46 2.78
CA ILE A 109 -2.99 -25.29 4.07
C ILE A 109 -4.40 -24.75 3.84
N SER A 110 -4.54 -23.77 2.93
CA SER A 110 -5.84 -23.19 2.57
C SER A 110 -6.79 -24.25 2.01
N LEU A 111 -6.32 -25.14 1.13
CA LEU A 111 -7.15 -26.21 0.57
C LEU A 111 -7.59 -27.23 1.62
N VAL A 112 -6.74 -27.55 2.61
CA VAL A 112 -7.15 -28.40 3.73
C VAL A 112 -8.30 -27.76 4.50
N GLU A 113 -8.21 -26.47 4.78
CA GLU A 113 -9.26 -25.73 5.49
C GLU A 113 -10.56 -25.63 4.67
N LEU A 114 -10.46 -25.23 3.40
CA LEU A 114 -11.62 -25.08 2.51
C LEU A 114 -12.37 -26.42 2.32
N ALA A 115 -11.63 -27.52 2.24
CA ALA A 115 -12.20 -28.85 2.12
C ALA A 115 -12.83 -29.33 3.43
N ASP A 116 -12.05 -29.39 4.52
CA ASP A 116 -12.52 -29.99 5.77
C ASP A 116 -13.36 -29.05 6.63
N GLY A 117 -13.43 -27.77 6.26
CA GLY A 117 -14.21 -26.74 6.95
C GLY A 117 -13.66 -26.37 8.32
N LYS A 118 -12.40 -26.72 8.60
CA LYS A 118 -11.71 -26.53 9.88
C LYS A 118 -10.26 -26.16 9.64
N LYS A 119 -9.78 -25.17 10.37
CA LYS A 119 -8.39 -24.70 10.29
C LYS A 119 -7.43 -25.71 10.94
N PRO A 120 -6.39 -26.21 10.23
CA PRO A 120 -5.51 -27.29 10.73
C PRO A 120 -4.72 -26.98 12.01
N TYR A 121 -4.34 -25.71 12.20
CA TYR A 121 -3.47 -25.25 13.28
C TYR A 121 -4.17 -24.28 14.25
N ASP A 122 -5.50 -24.38 14.36
CA ASP A 122 -6.29 -23.48 15.19
C ASP A 122 -5.88 -23.51 16.67
N GLY A 123 -5.85 -22.35 17.31
CA GLY A 123 -5.57 -22.20 18.75
C GLY A 123 -4.12 -22.45 19.21
N LEU A 124 -3.15 -22.67 18.32
CA LEU A 124 -1.73 -22.85 18.67
C LEU A 124 -1.02 -21.50 18.84
N ASN A 125 -0.07 -21.40 19.79
CA ASN A 125 0.82 -20.23 19.86
C ASN A 125 2.02 -20.33 18.89
N TYR A 126 2.77 -19.24 18.71
CA TYR A 126 3.90 -19.16 17.75
C TYR A 126 4.91 -20.30 17.95
N PHE A 127 5.35 -20.52 19.18
CA PHE A 127 6.32 -21.58 19.51
C PHE A 127 5.73 -22.98 19.30
N GLN A 128 4.44 -23.18 19.60
CA GLN A 128 3.74 -24.45 19.38
C GLN A 128 3.60 -24.76 17.89
N LEU A 129 3.27 -23.75 17.08
CA LEU A 129 3.18 -23.86 15.63
C LEU A 129 4.56 -24.19 15.03
N MET A 130 5.60 -23.41 15.39
CA MET A 130 6.97 -23.66 14.97
C MET A 130 7.46 -25.07 15.31
N ASN A 131 7.18 -25.51 16.55
CA ASN A 131 7.54 -26.85 16.97
C ASN A 131 6.81 -27.91 16.13
N LYS A 132 5.50 -27.78 15.91
CA LYS A 132 4.73 -28.71 15.07
C LYS A 132 5.20 -28.74 13.62
N LEU A 133 5.45 -27.57 13.01
CA LEU A 133 5.99 -27.48 11.65
C LEU A 133 7.36 -28.15 11.53
N SER A 134 8.15 -28.17 12.61
CA SER A 134 9.44 -28.86 12.65
C SER A 134 9.30 -30.37 12.88
N THR A 135 8.45 -30.80 13.82
CA THR A 135 8.42 -32.18 14.33
C THR A 135 7.37 -33.09 13.68
N ASP A 136 6.19 -32.56 13.37
CA ASP A 136 5.03 -33.36 12.99
C ASP A 136 4.89 -33.47 11.47
N GLU A 137 4.21 -34.50 10.97
CA GLU A 137 3.83 -34.51 9.55
C GLU A 137 2.85 -33.37 9.23
N PRO A 138 2.92 -32.76 8.03
CA PRO A 138 1.97 -31.76 7.59
C PRO A 138 0.54 -32.31 7.56
N PRO A 139 -0.49 -31.46 7.71
CA PRO A 139 -1.88 -31.90 7.69
C PRO A 139 -2.21 -32.53 6.33
N SER A 140 -2.93 -33.64 6.36
CA SER A 140 -3.47 -34.27 5.17
C SER A 140 -4.98 -34.12 5.13
N LEU A 141 -5.54 -34.07 3.93
CA LEU A 141 -6.98 -34.17 3.73
C LEU A 141 -7.53 -35.50 4.25
N SER A 142 -8.75 -35.47 4.79
CA SER A 142 -9.43 -36.70 5.22
C SER A 142 -9.71 -37.65 4.04
N SER A 143 -9.83 -38.95 4.32
CA SER A 143 -10.04 -40.00 3.30
C SER A 143 -11.40 -39.96 2.57
N LYS A 144 -12.20 -38.91 2.80
CA LYS A 144 -13.47 -38.67 2.10
C LYS A 144 -13.29 -37.98 0.73
N TRP A 145 -12.12 -37.37 0.51
CA TRP A 145 -11.75 -36.68 -0.73
C TRP A 145 -11.07 -37.64 -1.71
N SER A 146 -11.06 -37.30 -3.00
CA SER A 146 -10.42 -38.13 -4.01
C SER A 146 -8.92 -38.31 -3.76
N PRO A 147 -8.35 -39.47 -4.13
CA PRO A 147 -6.90 -39.68 -4.09
C PRO A 147 -6.12 -38.60 -4.83
N GLU A 148 -6.66 -38.05 -5.91
CA GLU A 148 -6.05 -37.01 -6.72
C GLU A 148 -5.96 -35.67 -5.99
N LEU A 149 -7.03 -35.24 -5.30
CA LEU A 149 -6.99 -34.02 -4.47
C LEU A 149 -6.06 -34.21 -3.27
N VAL A 150 -6.08 -35.38 -2.64
CA VAL A 150 -5.19 -35.71 -1.52
C VAL A 150 -3.71 -35.68 -1.97
N ASP A 151 -3.39 -36.27 -3.13
CA ASP A 151 -2.02 -36.23 -3.67
C ASP A 151 -1.60 -34.80 -4.06
N PHE A 152 -2.49 -34.02 -4.67
CA PHE A 152 -2.22 -32.61 -5.00
C PHE A 152 -1.82 -31.81 -3.75
N VAL A 153 -2.61 -31.89 -2.67
CA VAL A 153 -2.29 -31.23 -1.40
C VAL A 153 -0.98 -31.75 -0.81
N SER A 154 -0.68 -33.04 -0.96
CA SER A 154 0.60 -33.62 -0.51
C SER A 154 1.81 -33.03 -1.24
N LYS A 155 1.68 -32.65 -2.52
CA LYS A 155 2.75 -31.97 -3.28
C LYS A 155 2.96 -30.53 -2.82
N CYS A 156 1.89 -29.87 -2.36
CA CYS A 156 1.97 -28.53 -1.78
C CYS A 156 2.64 -28.54 -0.40
N LEU A 157 2.31 -29.54 0.43
CA LEU A 157 2.71 -29.63 1.83
C LEU A 157 3.97 -30.48 2.03
N VAL A 158 5.02 -30.19 1.25
CA VAL A 158 6.36 -30.77 1.44
C VAL A 158 7.23 -29.79 2.23
N LYS A 159 7.83 -30.25 3.34
CA LYS A 159 8.64 -29.36 4.21
C LYS A 159 9.90 -28.84 3.52
N ASP A 160 10.60 -29.71 2.79
CA ASP A 160 11.78 -29.29 2.02
C ASP A 160 11.35 -28.49 0.78
N VAL A 161 11.74 -27.22 0.73
CA VAL A 161 11.44 -26.28 -0.37
C VAL A 161 11.96 -26.78 -1.72
N LYS A 162 13.06 -27.53 -1.74
CA LYS A 162 13.64 -28.06 -2.98
C LYS A 162 12.73 -29.12 -3.60
N GLU A 163 12.17 -29.97 -2.74
CA GLU A 163 11.29 -31.08 -3.13
C GLU A 163 9.82 -30.64 -3.31
N ARG A 164 9.41 -29.55 -2.66
CA ARG A 164 8.06 -28.96 -2.84
C ARG A 164 7.85 -28.57 -4.30
N TRP A 165 6.68 -28.90 -4.85
CA TRP A 165 6.39 -28.58 -6.24
C TRP A 165 6.23 -27.07 -6.44
N SER A 166 6.64 -26.58 -7.61
CA SER A 166 6.34 -25.21 -8.05
C SER A 166 4.93 -25.12 -8.64
N VAL A 167 4.43 -23.90 -8.87
CA VAL A 167 3.12 -23.67 -9.48
C VAL A 167 3.06 -24.27 -10.89
N GLU A 168 4.15 -24.17 -11.65
CA GLU A 168 4.30 -24.80 -12.98
C GLU A 168 4.09 -26.31 -12.91
N GLN A 169 4.72 -26.96 -11.93
CA GLN A 169 4.59 -28.41 -11.75
C GLN A 169 3.18 -28.80 -11.31
N LEU A 170 2.55 -27.98 -10.46
CA LEU A 170 1.17 -28.21 -10.00
C LEU A 170 0.14 -28.03 -11.12
N MET A 171 0.36 -27.13 -12.08
CA MET A 171 -0.51 -26.96 -13.25
C MET A 171 -0.62 -28.23 -14.11
N ASP A 172 0.40 -29.08 -14.10
CA ASP A 172 0.43 -30.35 -14.82
C ASP A 172 -0.08 -31.55 -13.99
N HIS A 173 -0.49 -31.31 -12.73
CA HIS A 173 -0.96 -32.38 -11.86
C HIS A 173 -2.32 -32.95 -12.31
N PRO A 174 -2.54 -34.29 -12.26
CA PRO A 174 -3.78 -34.91 -12.74
C PRO A 174 -5.08 -34.33 -12.18
N PHE A 175 -5.06 -33.88 -10.92
CA PHE A 175 -6.19 -33.19 -10.28
C PHE A 175 -6.66 -31.97 -11.07
N VAL A 176 -5.74 -31.12 -11.54
CA VAL A 176 -6.07 -29.81 -12.16
C VAL A 176 -5.92 -29.80 -13.68
N LYS A 177 -5.06 -30.64 -14.24
CA LYS A 177 -4.57 -30.56 -15.63
C LYS A 177 -5.69 -30.44 -16.67
N GLU A 178 -6.70 -31.31 -16.60
CA GLU A 178 -7.82 -31.27 -17.55
C GLU A 178 -8.64 -29.97 -17.41
N ARG A 179 -8.82 -29.49 -16.18
CA ARG A 179 -9.57 -28.25 -15.90
C ARG A 179 -8.78 -27.01 -16.32
N VAL A 180 -7.47 -26.99 -16.12
CA VAL A 180 -6.54 -25.95 -16.62
C VAL A 180 -6.70 -25.78 -18.14
N GLU A 181 -6.70 -26.88 -18.89
CA GLU A 181 -6.89 -26.85 -20.35
C GLU A 181 -8.27 -26.32 -20.75
N ARG A 182 -9.33 -26.67 -20.02
CA ARG A 182 -10.69 -26.18 -20.29
C ARG A 182 -10.86 -24.69 -19.95
N ILE A 183 -10.36 -24.24 -18.79
CA ILE A 183 -10.52 -22.86 -18.31
C ILE A 183 -9.75 -21.87 -19.22
N ARG A 184 -8.54 -22.24 -19.69
CA ARG A 184 -7.80 -21.48 -20.72
C ARG A 184 -8.63 -21.16 -21.97
N ASN A 185 -9.65 -21.96 -22.28
CA ASN A 185 -10.45 -21.80 -23.49
C ASN A 185 -11.81 -21.12 -23.29
N LYS A 186 -12.38 -21.11 -22.07
CA LYS A 186 -13.77 -20.66 -21.82
C LYS A 186 -13.92 -19.42 -20.94
N LYS A 187 -12.88 -18.98 -20.21
CA LYS A 187 -12.83 -17.74 -19.40
C LYS A 187 -13.88 -17.56 -18.29
N SER A 188 -14.72 -18.55 -18.00
CA SER A 188 -15.61 -18.58 -16.82
C SER A 188 -15.94 -20.03 -16.45
N SER A 189 -16.11 -20.29 -15.15
CA SER A 189 -16.49 -21.60 -14.63
C SER A 189 -18.00 -21.65 -14.35
N ASP A 190 -18.72 -22.50 -15.10
CA ASP A 190 -20.11 -22.83 -14.81
C ASP A 190 -20.29 -23.46 -13.40
N VAL A 191 -19.22 -24.02 -12.82
CA VAL A 191 -19.23 -24.61 -11.48
C VAL A 191 -19.20 -23.51 -10.42
N LEU A 192 -18.31 -22.52 -10.56
CA LEU A 192 -18.24 -21.39 -9.62
C LEU A 192 -19.47 -20.48 -9.72
N MET A 193 -20.13 -20.41 -10.87
CA MET A 193 -21.44 -19.76 -10.97
C MET A 193 -22.51 -20.40 -10.07
N ARG A 194 -22.44 -21.72 -9.81
CA ARG A 194 -23.32 -22.36 -8.83
C ARG A 194 -22.96 -21.96 -7.39
N VAL A 195 -21.68 -21.72 -7.12
CA VAL A 195 -21.22 -21.18 -5.84
C VAL A 195 -21.77 -19.77 -5.63
N VAL A 196 -21.72 -18.91 -6.66
CA VAL A 196 -22.30 -17.57 -6.63
C VAL A 196 -23.79 -17.62 -6.32
N GLN A 197 -24.54 -18.49 -7.01
CA GLN A 197 -25.98 -18.65 -6.77
C GLN A 197 -26.28 -19.12 -5.34
N ARG A 198 -25.55 -20.14 -4.86
CA ARG A 198 -25.68 -20.63 -3.48
C ARG A 198 -25.31 -19.57 -2.46
N ALA A 199 -24.29 -18.75 -2.73
CA ALA A 199 -23.85 -17.67 -1.87
C ALA A 199 -24.91 -16.56 -1.76
N ALA A 200 -25.63 -16.26 -2.85
CA ALA A 200 -26.74 -15.32 -2.86
C ALA A 200 -27.98 -15.81 -2.07
N GLU A 201 -28.15 -17.13 -1.98
CA GLU A 201 -29.22 -17.79 -1.21
C GLU A 201 -28.84 -18.04 0.26
N LEU A 202 -27.57 -17.83 0.63
CA LEU A 202 -27.18 -17.85 2.04
C LEU A 202 -27.99 -16.76 2.75
N PRO A 203 -28.49 -17.05 3.97
CA PRO A 203 -29.14 -16.02 4.75
C PRO A 203 -28.19 -14.82 4.84
N ALA A 204 -28.68 -13.63 4.47
CA ALA A 204 -28.06 -12.37 4.90
C ALA A 204 -27.77 -12.52 6.38
N GLU A 205 -26.54 -12.15 6.80
CA GLU A 205 -25.92 -12.65 8.04
C GLU A 205 -27.00 -13.01 9.07
N PRO A 206 -27.08 -14.28 9.54
CA PRO A 206 -27.83 -14.48 10.76
C PRO A 206 -27.25 -13.45 11.72
N VAL A 207 -28.10 -12.57 12.25
CA VAL A 207 -27.68 -11.66 13.32
C VAL A 207 -27.18 -12.61 14.38
N HIS A 208 -25.87 -12.83 14.40
CA HIS A 208 -25.26 -13.71 15.36
C HIS A 208 -25.43 -12.92 16.63
N GLU A 209 -26.46 -13.25 17.41
CA GLU A 209 -26.62 -12.64 18.71
C GLU A 209 -25.29 -12.88 19.41
N PRO A 210 -24.57 -11.81 19.78
CA PRO A 210 -23.25 -11.97 20.34
C PRO A 210 -23.38 -12.89 21.54
N VAL A 211 -22.44 -13.82 21.70
CA VAL A 211 -22.43 -14.66 22.90
C VAL A 211 -22.13 -13.73 24.09
N ILE A 212 -23.19 -13.32 24.79
CA ILE A 212 -23.11 -12.37 25.89
C ILE A 212 -22.92 -13.10 27.21
N GLY A 213 -21.75 -12.93 27.81
CA GLY A 213 -21.42 -13.40 29.14
C GLY A 213 -21.76 -12.36 30.20
N VAL A 214 -22.83 -12.59 30.98
CA VAL A 214 -23.22 -11.69 32.08
C VAL A 214 -22.66 -12.18 33.42
N VAL A 215 -21.71 -11.43 33.99
CA VAL A 215 -21.13 -11.70 35.31
C VAL A 215 -21.97 -11.02 36.40
N LYS A 216 -22.71 -11.83 37.16
CA LYS A 216 -23.55 -11.37 38.30
C LYS A 216 -22.93 -11.65 39.68
N SER A 217 -21.80 -12.35 39.74
CA SER A 217 -21.09 -12.67 40.99
C SER A 217 -19.64 -13.08 40.72
N SER A 218 -18.79 -13.09 41.75
CA SER A 218 -17.39 -13.54 41.65
C SER A 218 -17.24 -14.97 41.11
N LYS A 219 -18.20 -15.87 41.40
CA LYS A 219 -18.19 -17.24 40.86
C LYS A 219 -18.57 -17.28 39.38
N GLY A 220 -19.31 -16.29 38.90
CA GLY A 220 -19.74 -16.15 37.51
C GLY A 220 -18.58 -15.92 36.55
N MET A 221 -17.49 -15.32 37.01
CA MET A 221 -16.27 -15.12 36.19
C MET A 221 -15.70 -16.43 35.66
N LYS A 222 -15.67 -17.48 36.49
CA LYS A 222 -15.16 -18.81 36.10
C LYS A 222 -16.09 -19.61 35.20
N ARG A 223 -17.31 -19.10 34.98
CA ARG A 223 -18.37 -19.76 34.19
C ARG A 223 -18.57 -19.11 32.83
N LEU A 224 -17.82 -18.06 32.51
CA LEU A 224 -17.83 -17.46 31.19
C LEU A 224 -17.36 -18.51 30.17
N GLN A 225 -18.08 -18.60 29.06
CA GLN A 225 -17.68 -19.46 27.96
C GLN A 225 -16.48 -18.82 27.22
N LYS A 226 -15.64 -19.64 26.60
CA LYS A 226 -14.42 -19.16 25.93
C LYS A 226 -14.72 -18.41 24.63
N ASP A 227 -15.85 -18.73 24.00
CA ASP A 227 -16.39 -18.12 22.78
C ASP A 227 -17.22 -16.86 23.05
N VAL A 228 -17.14 -16.29 24.26
CA VAL A 228 -17.85 -15.06 24.61
C VAL A 228 -17.37 -13.88 23.76
N GLU A 229 -18.33 -13.18 23.13
CA GLU A 229 -18.08 -12.01 22.29
C GLU A 229 -18.33 -10.70 23.04
N GLU A 230 -19.22 -10.70 24.03
CA GLU A 230 -19.47 -9.54 24.88
C GLU A 230 -19.52 -9.95 26.35
N VAL A 231 -18.72 -9.30 27.20
CA VAL A 231 -18.73 -9.53 28.64
C VAL A 231 -19.35 -8.32 29.34
N ILE A 232 -20.40 -8.56 30.12
CA ILE A 232 -21.09 -7.54 30.92
C ILE A 232 -20.99 -7.92 32.40
N VAL A 233 -20.19 -7.18 33.16
CA VAL A 233 -20.10 -7.29 34.61
C VAL A 233 -21.12 -6.33 35.23
N LYS A 234 -22.05 -6.86 36.05
CA LYS A 234 -23.06 -6.02 36.73
C LYS A 234 -22.46 -5.22 37.89
N ASP A 235 -23.13 -4.14 38.28
CA ASP A 235 -22.67 -3.28 39.37
C ASP A 235 -22.43 -4.05 40.68
N ARG A 236 -21.41 -3.63 41.44
CA ARG A 236 -21.06 -4.10 42.78
C ARG A 236 -20.68 -5.59 42.88
N VAL A 237 -20.30 -6.22 41.77
CA VAL A 237 -19.89 -7.63 41.75
C VAL A 237 -18.36 -7.78 41.69
N CYS A 238 -17.88 -9.02 41.86
CA CYS A 238 -16.44 -9.35 41.84
C CYS A 238 -15.59 -8.71 42.95
N ASN A 239 -16.22 -8.28 44.05
CA ASN A 239 -15.57 -7.64 45.20
C ASN A 239 -15.13 -8.63 46.29
N SER A 240 -14.75 -9.84 45.91
CA SER A 240 -14.26 -10.84 46.87
C SER A 240 -12.74 -10.77 46.94
N ARG A 241 -12.15 -10.92 48.13
CA ARG A 241 -10.69 -11.00 48.32
C ARG A 241 -10.01 -12.17 47.58
N ILE A 242 -10.82 -13.11 47.08
CA ILE A 242 -10.36 -14.24 46.26
C ILE A 242 -10.15 -13.81 44.80
N VAL A 243 -10.83 -12.76 44.34
CA VAL A 243 -10.66 -12.19 42.99
C VAL A 243 -9.60 -11.11 43.09
N GLN A 244 -8.34 -11.50 42.89
CA GLN A 244 -7.19 -10.58 42.91
C GLN A 244 -6.67 -10.27 41.50
N GLU A 245 -7.01 -11.11 40.53
CA GLU A 245 -6.63 -11.01 39.14
C GLU A 245 -7.79 -11.47 38.26
N TRP A 246 -7.88 -10.89 37.07
CA TRP A 246 -8.79 -11.33 36.03
C TRP A 246 -8.01 -11.49 34.74
N ASP A 247 -7.77 -12.74 34.36
CA ASP A 247 -7.16 -13.07 33.08
C ASP A 247 -8.23 -13.04 31.97
N LEU A 248 -8.09 -12.08 31.06
CA LEU A 248 -8.94 -11.91 29.89
C LEU A 248 -8.36 -12.56 28.62
N SER A 249 -7.09 -12.98 28.66
CA SER A 249 -6.37 -13.52 27.48
C SER A 249 -7.01 -14.77 26.89
N ILE A 250 -7.81 -15.48 27.70
CA ILE A 250 -8.51 -16.70 27.30
C ILE A 250 -9.75 -16.46 26.42
N TYR A 251 -10.21 -15.21 26.27
CA TYR A 251 -11.41 -14.83 25.52
C TYR A 251 -11.03 -14.18 24.18
N SER A 252 -10.43 -14.96 23.27
CA SER A 252 -9.87 -14.45 22.00
C SER A 252 -10.91 -13.85 21.04
N LEU A 253 -12.20 -14.17 21.21
CA LEU A 253 -13.31 -13.64 20.41
C LEU A 253 -13.98 -12.41 21.04
N LEU A 254 -13.48 -11.93 22.19
CA LEU A 254 -14.11 -10.84 22.92
C LEU A 254 -14.05 -9.54 22.12
N LYS A 255 -15.22 -9.04 21.71
CA LYS A 255 -15.40 -7.77 20.99
C LYS A 255 -15.71 -6.60 21.92
N LYS A 256 -16.42 -6.85 23.02
CA LYS A 256 -16.85 -5.78 23.93
C LYS A 256 -16.75 -6.18 25.40
N LEU A 257 -16.12 -5.33 26.20
CA LEU A 257 -16.03 -5.47 27.64
C LEU A 257 -16.73 -4.29 28.34
N THR A 258 -17.77 -4.60 29.11
CA THR A 258 -18.48 -3.62 29.94
C THR A 258 -18.41 -4.02 31.41
N VAL A 259 -17.75 -3.21 32.23
CA VAL A 259 -17.69 -3.37 33.68
C VAL A 259 -18.61 -2.34 34.33
N GLY A 260 -19.58 -2.80 35.12
CA GLY A 260 -20.48 -1.95 35.90
C GLY A 260 -19.78 -1.20 37.02
N LYS A 261 -20.53 -0.41 37.79
CA LYS A 261 -19.98 0.45 38.85
C LYS A 261 -19.53 -0.35 40.07
N GLU A 262 -18.59 0.19 40.84
CA GLU A 262 -18.15 -0.35 42.12
C GLU A 262 -17.65 -1.82 42.05
N CYS A 263 -17.04 -2.23 40.93
CA CYS A 263 -16.57 -3.60 40.72
C CYS A 263 -15.07 -3.78 41.04
N PHE A 264 -14.66 -5.03 41.29
CA PHE A 264 -13.26 -5.45 41.46
C PHE A 264 -12.45 -4.71 42.53
N GLN A 265 -13.05 -4.42 43.69
CA GLN A 265 -12.41 -3.62 44.76
C GLN A 265 -11.04 -4.13 45.27
N PHE A 266 -10.72 -5.42 45.07
CA PHE A 266 -9.49 -6.06 45.55
C PHE A 266 -8.50 -6.44 44.43
N VAL A 267 -8.84 -6.19 43.16
CA VAL A 267 -7.96 -6.46 42.03
C VAL A 267 -6.97 -5.32 41.88
N LYS A 268 -5.68 -5.64 41.90
CA LYS A 268 -4.58 -4.66 41.78
C LYS A 268 -4.13 -4.46 40.35
N ASN A 269 -4.16 -5.51 39.55
CA ASN A 269 -3.63 -5.50 38.20
C ASN A 269 -4.74 -5.81 37.20
N LEU A 270 -4.83 -5.01 36.15
CA LEU A 270 -5.67 -5.31 34.98
C LEU A 270 -4.79 -5.21 33.74
N VAL A 271 -4.63 -6.34 33.06
CA VAL A 271 -3.87 -6.44 31.81
C VAL A 271 -4.82 -6.93 30.73
N ILE A 272 -4.99 -6.10 29.70
CA ILE A 272 -5.77 -6.40 28.50
C ILE A 272 -4.77 -6.39 27.35
N ALA A 273 -4.30 -7.57 26.95
CA ALA A 273 -3.26 -7.69 25.93
C ALA A 273 -3.59 -8.77 24.90
N GLY A 274 -3.35 -8.48 23.62
CA GLY A 274 -3.49 -9.45 22.52
C GLY A 274 -4.93 -9.86 22.19
N LEU A 275 -5.91 -9.01 22.51
CA LEU A 275 -7.32 -9.25 22.19
C LEU A 275 -7.68 -8.56 20.87
N ASN A 276 -7.31 -9.18 19.76
CA ASN A 276 -7.39 -8.56 18.42
C ASN A 276 -8.81 -8.25 17.95
N GLU A 277 -9.82 -8.95 18.46
CA GLU A 277 -11.23 -8.68 18.13
C GLU A 277 -11.87 -7.61 19.03
N LEU A 278 -11.19 -7.17 20.10
CA LEU A 278 -11.75 -6.24 21.08
C LEU A 278 -11.88 -4.84 20.48
N MET A 279 -13.11 -4.35 20.38
CA MET A 279 -13.47 -3.05 19.80
C MET A 279 -13.76 -1.99 20.85
N THR A 280 -14.32 -2.37 22.00
CA THR A 280 -14.80 -1.41 23.00
C THR A 280 -14.57 -1.90 24.43
N VAL A 281 -14.01 -1.01 25.27
CA VAL A 281 -13.87 -1.22 26.71
C VAL A 281 -14.54 -0.09 27.48
N VAL A 282 -15.50 -0.44 28.33
CA VAL A 282 -16.19 0.50 29.22
C VAL A 282 -16.04 0.01 30.66
N ILE A 283 -15.44 0.83 31.52
CA ILE A 283 -15.31 0.57 32.95
C ILE A 283 -16.11 1.63 33.70
N GLY A 284 -17.07 1.20 34.53
CA GLY A 284 -17.90 2.08 35.34
C GLY A 284 -17.13 2.77 36.46
N SER A 285 -17.80 3.68 37.16
CA SER A 285 -17.20 4.44 38.28
C SER A 285 -16.85 3.58 39.49
N GLU A 286 -15.90 4.03 40.30
CA GLU A 286 -15.48 3.42 41.57
C GLU A 286 -15.00 1.97 41.45
N CYS A 287 -14.40 1.60 40.31
CA CYS A 287 -13.86 0.26 40.09
C CYS A 287 -12.37 0.18 40.45
N PHE A 288 -11.89 -1.01 40.85
CA PHE A 288 -10.46 -1.28 41.09
C PHE A 288 -9.81 -0.30 42.09
N LYS A 289 -10.36 -0.20 43.30
CA LYS A 289 -9.85 0.70 44.38
C LYS A 289 -8.68 0.11 45.18
N ALA A 290 -8.15 -1.05 44.78
CA ALA A 290 -7.01 -1.65 45.49
C ALA A 290 -5.78 -0.75 45.35
N SER A 291 -4.99 -0.63 46.43
CA SER A 291 -3.80 0.22 46.42
C SER A 291 -2.61 -0.46 45.74
N GLY A 292 -1.95 0.30 44.85
CA GLY A 292 -0.85 -0.19 44.02
C GLY A 292 -1.31 -0.94 42.78
N GLY A 293 -0.36 -1.57 42.09
CA GLY A 293 -0.62 -2.38 40.90
C GLY A 293 -0.45 -1.63 39.57
N VAL A 294 -0.93 -2.28 38.52
CA VAL A 294 -0.62 -1.98 37.11
C VAL A 294 -1.89 -2.04 36.27
N PHE A 295 -2.10 -1.05 35.41
CA PHE A 295 -3.10 -1.08 34.35
C PHE A 295 -2.37 -1.09 33.00
N GLU A 296 -2.59 -2.12 32.19
CA GLU A 296 -2.01 -2.24 30.85
C GLU A 296 -3.05 -2.60 29.82
N MET A 297 -3.05 -1.85 28.72
CA MET A 297 -3.75 -2.19 27.49
C MET A 297 -2.72 -2.20 26.36
N ARG A 298 -2.52 -3.37 25.75
CA ARG A 298 -1.47 -3.59 24.74
C ARG A 298 -1.97 -4.41 23.55
N ASP A 299 -1.48 -4.13 22.36
CA ASP A 299 -1.61 -5.02 21.19
C ASP A 299 -3.07 -5.43 20.91
N CYS A 300 -3.99 -4.47 20.92
CA CYS A 300 -5.40 -4.67 20.56
C CYS A 300 -5.69 -3.92 19.26
N GLU A 301 -5.55 -4.61 18.14
CA GLU A 301 -5.56 -4.00 16.79
C GLU A 301 -6.87 -3.30 16.46
N LYS A 302 -8.03 -3.90 16.78
CA LYS A 302 -9.37 -3.37 16.45
C LYS A 302 -9.98 -2.48 17.53
N LEU A 303 -9.26 -2.15 18.61
CA LEU A 303 -9.82 -1.41 19.73
C LEU A 303 -10.08 0.04 19.33
N GLU A 304 -11.35 0.44 19.26
CA GLU A 304 -11.75 1.77 18.79
C GLU A 304 -12.01 2.76 19.93
N SER A 305 -12.52 2.29 21.07
CA SER A 305 -12.87 3.17 22.19
C SER A 305 -12.60 2.56 23.56
N VAL A 306 -12.10 3.41 24.46
CA VAL A 306 -11.89 3.09 25.88
C VAL A 306 -12.50 4.20 26.73
N THR A 307 -13.37 3.81 27.66
CA THR A 307 -13.97 4.72 28.65
C THR A 307 -13.78 4.18 30.06
N ILE A 308 -13.20 4.97 30.95
CA ILE A 308 -13.02 4.65 32.37
C ILE A 308 -13.76 5.69 33.22
N GLY A 309 -14.70 5.24 34.04
CA GLY A 309 -15.53 6.12 34.87
C GLY A 309 -14.83 6.60 36.14
N ASP A 310 -15.40 7.67 36.71
CA ASP A 310 -14.90 8.41 37.87
C ASP A 310 -14.45 7.52 39.05
N GLY A 311 -13.37 7.93 39.71
CA GLY A 311 -12.87 7.30 40.94
C GLY A 311 -12.32 5.88 40.74
N SER A 312 -12.12 5.44 39.50
CA SER A 312 -11.56 4.12 39.18
C SER A 312 -10.04 4.13 39.07
N PHE A 313 -9.39 3.04 39.50
CA PHE A 313 -7.92 2.88 39.44
C PHE A 313 -7.10 4.01 40.10
N VAL A 314 -7.67 4.70 41.09
CA VAL A 314 -7.07 5.89 41.74
C VAL A 314 -5.63 5.63 42.19
N SER A 315 -5.38 4.47 42.81
CA SER A 315 -4.10 4.12 43.44
C SER A 315 -3.19 3.21 42.59
N VAL A 316 -3.49 3.02 41.30
CA VAL A 316 -2.62 2.26 40.37
C VAL A 316 -1.34 3.05 40.11
N LYS A 317 -0.18 2.39 40.10
CA LYS A 317 1.13 3.07 39.98
C LYS A 317 1.61 3.23 38.54
N TRP A 318 1.30 2.26 37.70
CA TRP A 318 1.77 2.18 36.32
C TRP A 318 0.59 2.02 35.37
N VAL A 319 0.52 2.89 34.37
CA VAL A 319 -0.54 2.92 33.37
C VAL A 319 0.09 2.86 31.99
N VAL A 320 -0.33 1.90 31.17
CA VAL A 320 0.18 1.72 29.80
C VAL A 320 -0.96 1.55 28.82
N PHE A 321 -0.89 2.30 27.73
CA PHE A 321 -1.61 2.12 26.49
C PHE A 321 -0.56 2.04 25.37
N GLU A 322 -0.36 0.89 24.75
CA GLU A 322 0.72 0.71 23.76
C GLU A 322 0.26 -0.17 22.61
N ASN A 323 0.59 0.20 21.37
CA ASN A 323 0.21 -0.54 20.15
C ASN A 323 -1.30 -0.74 20.02
N LEU A 324 -2.05 0.36 19.98
CA LEU A 324 -3.50 0.38 19.79
C LEU A 324 -3.82 1.19 18.53
N PRO A 325 -3.49 0.67 17.33
CA PRO A 325 -3.47 1.46 16.10
C PRO A 325 -4.84 2.01 15.70
N SER A 326 -5.94 1.30 15.97
CA SER A 326 -7.31 1.75 15.65
C SER A 326 -8.02 2.53 16.76
N LEU A 327 -7.37 2.83 17.89
CA LEU A 327 -8.00 3.52 19.00
C LEU A 327 -8.28 4.97 18.62
N LYS A 328 -9.57 5.35 18.56
CA LYS A 328 -10.02 6.70 18.21
C LYS A 328 -10.32 7.57 19.43
N VAL A 329 -10.91 6.97 20.46
CA VAL A 329 -11.40 7.71 21.63
C VAL A 329 -10.92 7.09 22.94
N LEU A 330 -10.21 7.88 23.74
CA LEU A 330 -9.83 7.55 25.12
C LEU A 330 -10.43 8.56 26.09
N THR A 331 -11.34 8.09 26.95
CA THR A 331 -12.04 8.91 27.95
C THR A 331 -11.73 8.42 29.36
N LEU A 332 -11.14 9.29 30.18
CA LEU A 332 -10.83 9.07 31.58
C LEU A 332 -11.71 9.98 32.45
N GLY A 333 -12.45 9.40 33.39
CA GLY A 333 -13.27 10.13 34.35
C GLY A 333 -12.46 10.88 35.40
N GLN A 334 -13.16 11.50 36.34
CA GLN A 334 -12.55 12.24 37.46
C GLN A 334 -11.72 11.32 38.35
N GLU A 335 -10.56 11.81 38.81
CA GLU A 335 -9.61 11.09 39.69
C GLU A 335 -9.08 9.75 39.15
N VAL A 336 -9.35 9.43 37.88
CA VAL A 336 -8.85 8.20 37.27
C VAL A 336 -7.32 8.24 37.20
N PHE A 337 -6.68 7.21 37.75
CA PHE A 337 -5.22 7.13 37.89
C PHE A 337 -4.59 8.31 38.66
N ALA A 338 -5.31 8.96 39.57
CA ALA A 338 -4.84 10.17 40.24
C ALA A 338 -3.50 10.00 40.99
N GLU A 339 -3.22 8.85 41.58
CA GLU A 339 -1.96 8.57 42.31
C GLU A 339 -0.89 7.86 41.46
N GLY A 340 -1.19 7.65 40.16
CA GLY A 340 -0.28 7.01 39.22
C GLY A 340 1.06 7.71 39.15
N LYS A 341 2.15 6.96 38.97
CA LYS A 341 3.51 7.51 38.89
C LYS A 341 4.03 7.54 37.47
N LYS A 342 3.65 6.57 36.63
CA LYS A 342 4.11 6.48 35.25
C LYS A 342 2.92 6.24 34.33
N LEU A 343 2.84 7.06 33.30
CA LEU A 343 1.94 6.93 32.17
C LEU A 343 2.76 6.66 30.91
N VAL A 344 2.36 5.67 30.13
CA VAL A 344 2.90 5.36 28.80
C VAL A 344 1.73 5.30 27.83
N MET A 345 1.78 6.10 26.77
CA MET A 345 0.87 6.06 25.63
C MET A 345 1.75 6.06 24.37
N ARG A 346 1.76 4.95 23.62
CA ARG A 346 2.61 4.80 22.43
C ARG A 346 1.89 4.09 21.30
N ASN A 347 2.18 4.48 20.05
CA ASN A 347 1.64 3.86 18.85
C ASN A 347 0.10 3.83 18.85
N LEU A 348 -0.52 5.00 18.98
CA LEU A 348 -1.97 5.20 18.94
C LEU A 348 -2.31 6.02 17.68
N ALA A 349 -2.05 5.41 16.51
CA ALA A 349 -2.02 6.09 15.21
C ALA A 349 -3.33 6.83 14.86
N GLU A 350 -4.48 6.23 15.17
CA GLU A 350 -5.81 6.75 14.88
C GLU A 350 -6.45 7.53 16.04
N LEU A 351 -5.71 7.85 17.10
CA LEU A 351 -6.29 8.52 18.27
C LEU A 351 -6.69 9.96 17.94
N GLU A 352 -7.99 10.22 17.89
CA GLU A 352 -8.58 11.52 17.59
C GLU A 352 -8.87 12.33 18.87
N THR A 353 -9.36 11.65 19.91
CA THR A 353 -9.85 12.30 21.14
C THR A 353 -9.27 11.66 22.41
N LEU A 354 -8.60 12.48 23.23
CA LEU A 354 -8.15 12.16 24.58
C LEU A 354 -8.81 13.12 25.58
N THR A 355 -9.67 12.60 26.46
CA THR A 355 -10.30 13.39 27.53
C THR A 355 -9.98 12.81 28.90
N ALA A 356 -9.67 13.69 29.84
CA ALA A 356 -9.42 13.35 31.24
C ALA A 356 -10.16 14.34 32.16
N GLY A 357 -11.00 13.78 33.01
CA GLY A 357 -11.77 14.52 34.01
C GLY A 357 -10.88 15.14 35.09
N LYS A 358 -11.51 15.95 35.94
CA LYS A 358 -10.83 16.67 37.02
C LYS A 358 -9.93 15.74 37.86
N ASP A 359 -8.68 16.15 38.06
CA ASP A 359 -7.68 15.45 38.89
C ASP A 359 -7.33 14.01 38.40
N ALA A 360 -7.73 13.63 37.19
CA ALA A 360 -7.20 12.42 36.56
C ALA A 360 -5.69 12.57 36.30
N LEU A 361 -4.91 11.51 36.47
CA LEU A 361 -3.44 11.52 36.26
C LEU A 361 -2.70 12.60 37.09
N ARG A 362 -3.26 13.03 38.22
CA ARG A 362 -2.76 14.17 39.02
C ARG A 362 -1.30 14.01 39.46
N ASP A 363 -0.95 12.85 40.01
CA ASP A 363 0.35 12.61 40.64
C ASP A 363 1.34 11.89 39.69
N ALA A 364 1.01 11.77 38.40
CA ALA A 364 1.86 11.16 37.39
C ALA A 364 3.19 11.89 37.34
N THR A 365 4.29 11.22 37.70
CA THR A 365 5.65 11.80 37.71
C THR A 365 6.34 11.69 36.35
N MET A 366 6.00 10.67 35.57
CA MET A 366 6.50 10.44 34.22
C MET A 366 5.34 10.21 33.26
N ALA A 367 5.32 10.96 32.15
CA ALA A 367 4.42 10.73 31.03
C ALA A 367 5.25 10.53 29.76
N ASP A 368 5.07 9.39 29.10
CA ASP A 368 5.69 9.07 27.81
C ASP A 368 4.59 8.94 26.77
N LEU A 369 4.47 9.94 25.91
CA LEU A 369 3.39 10.14 24.96
C LEU A 369 3.99 10.21 23.56
N THR A 370 3.97 9.10 22.82
CA THR A 370 4.58 9.00 21.48
C THR A 370 3.61 8.47 20.43
N ASP A 371 3.71 8.99 19.21
CA ASP A 371 3.03 8.46 18.02
C ASP A 371 1.50 8.47 18.13
N MET A 372 0.95 9.68 18.19
CA MET A 372 -0.49 10.00 18.16
C MET A 372 -0.77 11.08 17.09
N PRO A 373 -0.44 10.83 15.81
CA PRO A 373 -0.41 11.86 14.76
C PRO A 373 -1.79 12.48 14.47
N LYS A 374 -2.88 11.73 14.67
CA LYS A 374 -4.25 12.17 14.39
C LYS A 374 -4.96 12.85 15.57
N LEU A 375 -4.26 13.15 16.65
CA LEU A 375 -4.89 13.73 17.85
C LEU A 375 -5.39 15.16 17.57
N GLU A 376 -6.71 15.32 17.60
CA GLU A 376 -7.40 16.59 17.33
C GLU A 376 -7.92 17.24 18.61
N THR A 377 -8.38 16.44 19.57
CA THR A 377 -8.92 16.94 20.84
C THR A 377 -8.16 16.33 22.01
N CYS A 378 -7.48 17.17 22.80
CA CYS A 378 -6.93 16.80 24.10
C CYS A 378 -7.51 17.71 25.19
N GLN A 379 -8.17 17.13 26.19
CA GLN A 379 -8.69 17.86 27.35
C GLN A 379 -8.22 17.18 28.63
N LEU A 380 -7.41 17.86 29.42
CA LEU A 380 -6.70 17.34 30.60
C LEU A 380 -6.97 18.25 31.81
N SER A 381 -8.21 18.23 32.28
CA SER A 381 -8.68 19.12 33.34
C SER A 381 -7.96 18.87 34.67
N HIS A 382 -7.07 19.79 35.08
CA HIS A 382 -6.30 19.68 36.33
C HIS A 382 -5.43 18.40 36.46
N SER A 383 -5.13 17.74 35.34
CA SER A 383 -4.20 16.61 35.27
C SER A 383 -2.74 17.07 35.39
N PHE A 384 -1.82 16.14 35.65
CA PHE A 384 -0.37 16.40 35.62
C PHE A 384 0.08 17.51 36.60
N LYS A 385 -0.35 17.45 37.86
CA LYS A 385 0.09 18.41 38.90
C LYS A 385 1.49 18.11 39.43
N CYS A 386 1.89 16.84 39.48
CA CYS A 386 3.18 16.42 40.06
C CYS A 386 4.16 15.84 39.03
N VAL A 387 3.92 16.07 37.74
CA VAL A 387 4.74 15.52 36.67
C VAL A 387 6.13 16.16 36.68
N GLN A 388 7.15 15.33 36.49
CA GLN A 388 8.57 15.71 36.54
C GLN A 388 9.26 15.46 35.21
N VAL A 389 8.79 14.46 34.46
CA VAL A 389 9.31 14.08 33.13
C VAL A 389 8.13 13.93 32.18
N VAL A 390 8.15 14.70 31.10
CA VAL A 390 7.24 14.51 29.96
C VAL A 390 8.09 14.26 28.73
N ARG A 391 7.77 13.18 28.01
CA ARG A 391 8.29 12.87 26.68
C ARG A 391 7.12 12.95 25.72
N LEU A 392 7.21 13.84 24.75
CA LEU A 392 6.23 14.04 23.69
C LEU A 392 6.93 13.83 22.35
N ARG A 393 6.40 12.97 21.50
CA ARG A 393 6.86 12.75 20.11
C ARG A 393 5.67 12.51 19.20
N ASN A 394 5.65 13.15 18.02
CA ASN A 394 4.64 12.90 16.98
C ASN A 394 3.19 12.91 17.53
N ALA A 395 2.85 13.94 18.29
CA ALA A 395 1.59 14.02 19.04
C ALA A 395 0.72 15.15 18.48
N GLY A 396 -0.21 14.80 17.59
CA GLY A 396 -1.34 15.64 17.15
C GLY A 396 -1.01 17.01 16.56
N LYS A 397 -2.08 17.76 16.28
CA LYS A 397 -2.01 19.19 15.90
C LYS A 397 -1.68 20.07 17.12
N MET A 398 -1.04 21.21 16.90
CA MET A 398 -0.59 22.12 17.96
C MET A 398 -1.71 22.63 18.87
N GLU A 399 -2.91 22.89 18.34
CA GLU A 399 -4.07 23.30 19.12
C GLU A 399 -4.52 22.20 20.08
N ALA A 400 -4.45 20.93 19.63
CA ALA A 400 -4.84 19.77 20.42
C ALA A 400 -3.89 19.56 21.60
N ILE A 401 -2.58 19.72 21.41
CA ILE A 401 -1.58 19.49 22.47
C ILE A 401 -1.24 20.72 23.30
N LYS A 402 -1.97 21.83 23.16
CA LYS A 402 -1.70 23.08 23.88
C LYS A 402 -1.60 22.88 25.40
N GLU A 403 -2.49 22.08 25.99
CA GLU A 403 -2.46 21.80 27.43
C GLU A 403 -1.21 20.98 27.85
N LEU A 404 -0.78 20.04 27.01
CA LEU A 404 0.45 19.27 27.23
C LEU A 404 1.71 20.16 27.09
N LYS A 405 1.69 21.12 26.16
CA LYS A 405 2.74 22.13 25.99
C LYS A 405 2.80 23.07 27.19
N ASP A 406 1.66 23.56 27.67
CA ASP A 406 1.57 24.40 28.87
C ASP A 406 2.10 23.67 30.12
N VAL A 407 1.80 22.38 30.27
CA VAL A 407 2.39 21.54 31.32
C VAL A 407 3.91 21.50 31.19
N ALA A 408 4.43 21.25 29.99
CA ALA A 408 5.87 21.15 29.74
C ALA A 408 6.61 22.50 29.90
N ASP A 409 5.98 23.63 29.54
CA ASP A 409 6.53 24.97 29.73
C ASP A 409 6.58 25.38 31.21
N ARG A 410 5.58 24.97 32.00
CA ARG A 410 5.65 25.11 33.47
C ARG A 410 6.82 24.33 34.06
N MET A 411 7.14 23.13 33.54
CA MET A 411 8.30 22.36 33.99
C MET A 411 9.63 23.01 33.68
N LYS A 412 9.78 23.55 32.47
CA LYS A 412 10.99 24.28 32.04
C LYS A 412 11.29 25.44 33.00
N LYS A 413 10.25 26.21 33.39
CA LYS A 413 10.38 27.31 34.35
C LYS A 413 10.75 26.84 35.77
N GLY A 414 10.45 25.60 36.11
CA GLY A 414 10.77 24.97 37.41
C GLY A 414 12.13 24.25 37.47
N GLY A 415 12.94 24.28 36.40
CA GLY A 415 14.25 23.62 36.37
C GLY A 415 14.21 22.09 36.25
N MET A 416 13.08 21.52 35.80
CA MET A 416 12.90 20.07 35.62
C MET A 416 13.17 19.65 34.17
N THR A 417 13.59 18.38 33.98
CA THR A 417 13.99 17.82 32.69
C THR A 417 12.78 17.50 31.80
N ALA A 418 12.41 18.43 30.94
CA ALA A 418 11.53 18.15 29.80
C ALA A 418 12.40 17.82 28.57
N THR A 419 12.44 16.55 28.15
CA THR A 419 13.16 16.14 26.95
C THR A 419 12.24 16.29 25.75
N PHE A 420 12.32 17.44 25.10
CA PHE A 420 11.69 17.66 23.80
C PHE A 420 12.57 17.04 22.72
N VAL A 421 11.97 16.20 21.87
CA VAL A 421 12.54 15.90 20.55
C VAL A 421 11.64 16.60 19.55
N LEU A 422 11.80 17.93 19.47
CA LEU A 422 11.08 18.81 18.53
C LEU A 422 11.70 18.80 17.12
N GLY A 423 12.67 17.93 16.83
CA GLY A 423 13.42 17.96 15.56
C GLY A 423 12.61 17.57 14.31
N GLU A 424 11.45 16.93 14.45
CA GLU A 424 10.58 16.59 13.31
C GLU A 424 9.37 17.51 13.19
N MET A 425 8.80 18.00 14.30
CA MET A 425 7.63 18.90 14.27
C MET A 425 8.02 20.34 13.97
N GLU A 426 9.12 20.88 14.51
CA GLU A 426 9.63 22.20 14.09
C GLU A 426 10.09 22.17 12.64
N ARG A 427 10.51 21.00 12.13
CA ARG A 427 10.88 20.83 10.72
C ARG A 427 9.65 20.81 9.82
N LEU A 428 8.55 20.18 10.25
CA LEU A 428 7.28 20.18 9.54
C LEU A 428 6.58 21.54 9.62
N GLU A 429 6.60 22.23 10.77
CA GLU A 429 6.07 23.60 10.92
C GLU A 429 6.93 24.64 10.21
N GLU A 430 8.27 24.53 10.22
CA GLU A 430 9.12 25.34 9.35
C GLU A 430 8.90 24.98 7.87
N GLU A 431 8.62 23.73 7.51
CA GLU A 431 8.25 23.34 6.14
C GLU A 431 6.86 23.84 5.77
N GLU A 432 5.95 24.02 6.72
CA GLU A 432 4.59 24.54 6.55
C GLU A 432 4.57 26.08 6.48
N GLU A 433 5.29 26.77 7.36
CA GLU A 433 5.55 28.23 7.25
C GLU A 433 6.39 28.55 6.00
N LYS A 434 7.40 27.74 5.65
CA LYS A 434 8.11 27.88 4.36
C LYS A 434 7.18 27.56 3.20
N ARG A 435 6.25 26.61 3.32
CA ARG A 435 5.21 26.36 2.31
C ARG A 435 4.32 27.58 2.13
N GLU A 436 3.86 28.20 3.22
CA GLU A 436 3.03 29.41 3.17
C GLU A 436 3.80 30.61 2.59
N GLU A 437 5.08 30.76 2.92
CA GLU A 437 5.97 31.79 2.33
C GLU A 437 6.31 31.49 0.85
N MET A 438 6.47 30.21 0.47
CA MET A 438 6.72 29.75 -0.91
C MET A 438 5.46 29.80 -1.78
N ASP A 439 4.28 29.52 -1.22
CA ASP A 439 2.96 29.68 -1.84
C ASP A 439 2.64 31.18 -2.03
N ALA A 440 3.00 32.04 -1.08
CA ALA A 440 2.90 33.50 -1.25
C ALA A 440 3.80 34.03 -2.39
N ASN A 441 4.93 33.36 -2.67
CA ASN A 441 5.86 33.69 -3.75
C ASN A 441 5.59 32.94 -5.06
N ALA A 442 4.55 32.10 -5.14
CA ALA A 442 4.13 31.41 -6.37
C ALA A 442 3.78 32.36 -7.52
N SER A 443 3.63 33.67 -7.25
CA SER A 443 3.38 34.71 -8.26
C SER A 443 4.64 35.28 -8.92
N THR A 444 5.83 34.82 -8.55
CA THR A 444 7.10 35.30 -9.13
C THR A 444 7.39 34.57 -10.44
N SER A 445 7.13 35.25 -11.56
CA SER A 445 7.53 34.82 -12.90
C SER A 445 8.84 35.49 -13.31
N LEU A 446 9.80 34.69 -13.77
CA LEU A 446 11.06 35.15 -14.34
C LEU A 446 11.05 34.91 -15.85
N HIS A 447 11.12 35.99 -16.62
CA HIS A 447 11.33 35.93 -18.06
C HIS A 447 12.83 35.95 -18.38
N ILE A 448 13.26 34.99 -19.20
CA ILE A 448 14.66 34.79 -19.57
C ILE A 448 14.81 35.12 -21.04
N ALA A 449 15.31 36.33 -21.32
CA ALA A 449 15.62 36.81 -22.67
C ALA A 449 17.13 36.75 -22.97
N SER A 450 17.96 36.49 -21.95
CA SER A 450 19.41 36.41 -22.07
C SER A 450 20.03 35.54 -20.98
N MET A 451 21.28 35.14 -21.17
CA MET A 451 22.00 34.30 -20.20
C MET A 451 22.19 34.98 -18.83
N LYS A 452 22.19 36.32 -18.80
CA LYS A 452 22.26 37.09 -17.54
C LYS A 452 20.97 36.96 -16.72
N ASP A 453 19.84 36.78 -17.39
CA ASP A 453 18.56 36.59 -16.72
C ASP A 453 18.49 35.19 -16.10
N TRP A 454 19.08 34.18 -16.77
CA TRP A 454 19.24 32.84 -16.21
C TRP A 454 20.10 32.83 -14.94
N GLU A 455 21.19 33.60 -14.91
CA GLU A 455 22.03 33.73 -13.71
C GLU A 455 21.31 34.42 -12.53
N SER A 456 20.22 35.15 -12.82
CA SER A 456 19.39 35.79 -11.79
C SER A 456 18.29 34.89 -11.22
N ALA A 457 18.11 33.68 -11.78
CA ALA A 457 17.15 32.70 -11.28
C ALA A 457 17.59 32.21 -9.90
N ASP A 458 16.74 32.47 -8.90
CA ASP A 458 16.95 32.02 -7.53
C ASP A 458 15.94 30.95 -7.11
N ARG A 459 16.11 30.44 -5.90
CA ARG A 459 15.27 29.37 -5.35
C ARG A 459 13.80 29.75 -5.12
N LEU A 460 13.45 31.04 -5.19
CA LEU A 460 12.11 31.55 -4.87
C LEU A 460 11.20 31.61 -6.10
N VAL A 461 11.78 31.64 -7.31
CA VAL A 461 11.05 31.74 -8.58
C VAL A 461 10.03 30.60 -8.72
N GLY A 462 8.77 30.97 -8.97
CA GLY A 462 7.65 30.04 -9.16
C GLY A 462 7.44 29.64 -10.62
N THR A 463 7.63 30.56 -11.56
CA THR A 463 7.48 30.30 -12.99
C THR A 463 8.70 30.82 -13.75
N ILE A 464 9.25 30.01 -14.66
CA ILE A 464 10.28 30.44 -15.60
C ILE A 464 9.72 30.38 -17.01
N VAL A 465 9.87 31.47 -17.76
CA VAL A 465 9.56 31.55 -19.18
C VAL A 465 10.82 31.96 -19.93
N VAL A 466 11.34 31.08 -20.78
CA VAL A 466 12.49 31.36 -21.65
C VAL A 466 11.96 31.78 -23.01
N ASP A 467 12.31 32.98 -23.45
CA ASP A 467 11.89 33.50 -24.74
C ASP A 467 12.56 32.71 -25.87
N SER A 468 11.91 32.58 -27.03
CA SER A 468 12.49 31.86 -28.17
C SER A 468 13.86 32.45 -28.58
N ASN A 469 14.73 31.61 -29.14
CA ASN A 469 16.10 31.93 -29.56
C ASN A 469 17.05 32.33 -28.41
N CYS A 470 16.74 31.99 -27.16
CA CYS A 470 17.55 32.35 -25.99
C CYS A 470 18.48 31.22 -25.49
N CYS A 471 19.45 31.60 -24.67
CA CYS A 471 20.39 30.69 -23.99
C CYS A 471 21.24 29.78 -24.91
N ASN A 472 21.60 30.29 -26.10
CA ASN A 472 22.38 29.58 -27.12
C ASN A 472 23.91 29.80 -27.05
N ALA A 473 24.44 30.21 -25.90
CA ALA A 473 25.88 30.46 -25.74
C ALA A 473 26.67 29.13 -25.73
N GLU A 474 27.83 29.09 -26.39
CA GLU A 474 28.68 27.88 -26.46
C GLU A 474 29.21 27.43 -25.09
N GLU A 475 29.28 28.35 -24.12
CA GLU A 475 29.76 28.06 -22.77
C GLU A 475 28.75 27.26 -21.93
N LEU A 476 27.46 27.31 -22.28
CA LEU A 476 26.41 26.64 -21.52
C LEU A 476 26.29 25.17 -21.93
N LYS A 477 26.94 24.30 -21.15
CA LYS A 477 26.99 22.85 -21.39
C LYS A 477 25.96 22.04 -20.60
N SER A 478 25.49 22.56 -19.49
CA SER A 478 24.54 21.86 -18.62
C SER A 478 23.47 22.81 -18.11
N LEU A 479 22.23 22.35 -18.11
CA LEU A 479 21.10 23.02 -17.50
C LEU A 479 20.66 22.22 -16.27
N ASP A 480 21.05 22.68 -15.08
CA ASP A 480 20.72 22.03 -13.81
C ASP A 480 19.71 22.89 -13.05
N LEU A 481 18.49 22.38 -12.92
CA LEU A 481 17.38 23.07 -12.27
C LEU A 481 17.23 22.71 -10.79
N THR A 482 18.08 21.82 -10.24
CA THR A 482 17.98 21.33 -8.84
C THR A 482 17.95 22.43 -7.78
N LYS A 483 18.43 23.64 -8.10
CA LYS A 483 18.45 24.79 -7.17
C LYS A 483 17.12 25.54 -7.09
N LEU A 484 16.22 25.33 -8.05
CA LEU A 484 14.95 26.05 -8.22
C LEU A 484 13.82 25.36 -7.45
N GLN A 485 13.99 25.24 -6.14
CA GLN A 485 13.13 24.41 -5.28
C GLN A 485 11.67 24.87 -5.20
N ASN A 486 11.33 26.11 -5.59
CA ASN A 486 9.95 26.60 -5.67
C ASN A 486 9.34 26.57 -7.08
N LEU A 487 10.07 26.06 -8.08
CA LEU A 487 9.62 26.08 -9.46
C LEU A 487 8.37 25.21 -9.63
N ARG A 488 7.30 25.82 -10.14
CA ARG A 488 6.01 25.19 -10.45
C ARG A 488 5.81 25.02 -11.95
N GLU A 489 6.36 25.94 -12.73
CA GLU A 489 6.16 25.93 -14.17
C GLU A 489 7.45 26.35 -14.89
N LEU A 490 7.86 25.53 -15.86
CA LEU A 490 8.95 25.81 -16.77
C LEU A 490 8.40 25.86 -18.19
N GLN A 491 8.49 27.02 -18.83
CA GLN A 491 8.19 27.19 -20.24
C GLN A 491 9.46 27.59 -20.97
N VAL A 492 9.87 26.79 -21.95
CA VAL A 492 10.99 27.10 -22.84
C VAL A 492 10.42 27.36 -24.22
N GLY A 493 10.76 28.50 -24.82
CA GLY A 493 10.38 28.83 -26.20
C GLY A 493 11.13 28.00 -27.24
N ASP A 494 11.01 28.41 -28.49
CA ASP A 494 11.63 27.71 -29.63
C ASP A 494 13.12 28.05 -29.76
N ASP A 495 13.90 27.18 -30.40
CA ASP A 495 15.31 27.43 -30.75
C ASP A 495 16.20 27.80 -29.55
N CYS A 496 15.93 27.24 -28.37
CA CYS A 496 16.67 27.55 -27.14
C CYS A 496 17.73 26.49 -26.81
N PHE A 497 18.74 26.87 -26.02
CA PHE A 497 19.70 25.93 -25.40
C PHE A 497 20.51 25.04 -26.37
N LYS A 498 20.88 25.56 -27.55
CA LYS A 498 21.61 24.85 -28.62
C LYS A 498 22.81 24.02 -28.14
N HIS A 499 23.62 24.56 -27.23
CA HIS A 499 24.87 23.94 -26.78
C HIS A 499 24.76 23.12 -25.50
N VAL A 500 23.59 23.08 -24.86
CA VAL A 500 23.36 22.26 -23.66
C VAL A 500 23.45 20.79 -24.04
N GLU A 501 24.27 20.07 -23.30
CA GLU A 501 24.51 18.63 -23.45
C GLU A 501 23.76 17.83 -22.38
N THR A 502 23.60 18.37 -21.16
CA THR A 502 22.90 17.69 -20.08
C THR A 502 21.83 18.57 -19.45
N VAL A 503 20.61 18.06 -19.34
CA VAL A 503 19.50 18.71 -18.64
C VAL A 503 19.12 17.86 -17.42
N VAL A 504 19.12 18.48 -16.24
CA VAL A 504 18.78 17.82 -14.97
C VAL A 504 17.63 18.57 -14.30
N ILE A 505 16.49 17.90 -14.20
CA ILE A 505 15.32 18.30 -13.42
C ILE A 505 15.16 17.24 -12.34
N ASP A 506 15.77 17.45 -11.17
CA ASP A 506 15.78 16.48 -10.07
C ASP A 506 15.33 17.11 -8.76
N GLY A 507 14.40 16.44 -8.07
CA GLY A 507 13.97 16.80 -6.71
C GLY A 507 13.10 18.05 -6.62
N LEU A 508 12.47 18.48 -7.74
CA LEU A 508 11.60 19.66 -7.77
C LEU A 508 10.17 19.28 -7.36
N LYS A 509 9.94 19.30 -6.04
CA LYS A 509 8.71 18.81 -5.40
C LYS A 509 7.43 19.54 -5.82
N TYR A 510 7.52 20.78 -6.27
CA TYR A 510 6.37 21.62 -6.63
C TYR A 510 6.21 21.83 -8.12
N LEU A 511 7.10 21.27 -8.95
CA LEU A 511 7.02 21.43 -10.40
C LEU A 511 5.77 20.72 -10.90
N GLU A 512 4.87 21.43 -11.55
CA GLU A 512 3.59 20.93 -12.06
C GLU A 512 3.58 20.84 -13.59
N ILE A 513 4.22 21.78 -14.29
CA ILE A 513 4.17 21.90 -15.75
C ILE A 513 5.57 22.13 -16.32
N VAL A 514 5.92 21.36 -17.36
CA VAL A 514 7.10 21.59 -18.20
C VAL A 514 6.68 21.64 -19.66
N VAL A 515 6.94 22.77 -20.31
CA VAL A 515 6.72 22.97 -21.75
C VAL A 515 8.05 23.35 -22.39
N VAL A 516 8.41 22.64 -23.45
CA VAL A 516 9.56 22.96 -24.29
C VAL A 516 9.06 23.17 -25.71
N GLY A 517 9.38 24.32 -26.30
CA GLY A 517 9.05 24.68 -27.68
C GLY A 517 9.80 23.84 -28.71
N GLU A 518 9.70 24.21 -29.98
CA GLU A 518 10.30 23.49 -31.10
C GLU A 518 11.79 23.78 -31.25
N CYS A 519 12.53 22.84 -31.83
CA CYS A 519 13.97 22.99 -32.12
C CYS A 519 14.87 23.36 -30.93
N SER A 520 14.38 23.21 -29.69
CA SER A 520 15.09 23.50 -28.46
C SER A 520 15.93 22.32 -27.98
N PHE A 521 17.06 22.59 -27.32
CA PHE A 521 18.03 21.57 -26.89
C PHE A 521 18.54 20.71 -28.06
N ARG A 522 18.99 21.37 -29.13
CA ARG A 522 19.50 20.71 -30.34
C ARG A 522 20.70 21.49 -30.89
N LYS A 523 21.80 20.81 -31.20
CA LYS A 523 22.98 21.43 -31.81
C LYS A 523 23.05 21.15 -33.31
N GLU A 524 22.83 19.90 -33.70
CA GLU A 524 22.92 19.47 -35.08
C GLU A 524 21.59 19.67 -35.82
N GLU A 525 21.60 20.48 -36.87
CA GLU A 525 20.44 20.67 -37.75
C GLU A 525 20.18 19.47 -38.67
N MET A 526 21.16 18.59 -38.83
CA MET A 526 20.97 17.32 -39.53
C MET A 526 20.90 16.19 -38.53
N ILE A 527 19.90 15.32 -38.69
CA ILE A 527 19.75 14.13 -37.86
C ILE A 527 20.92 13.21 -38.14
N THR A 528 21.71 12.94 -37.12
CA THR A 528 22.86 12.04 -37.23
C THR A 528 22.55 10.69 -36.62
N ASN A 529 23.08 9.67 -37.28
CA ASN A 529 22.94 8.28 -36.90
C ASN A 529 23.95 7.84 -35.83
N GLN A 530 24.76 8.78 -35.33
CA GLN A 530 25.73 8.51 -34.28
C GLN A 530 25.17 8.97 -32.93
N PRO A 531 25.16 8.09 -31.90
CA PRO A 531 24.76 8.50 -30.57
C PRO A 531 25.72 9.56 -30.04
N THR A 532 25.16 10.56 -29.37
CA THR A 532 25.87 11.64 -28.70
C THR A 532 25.98 11.35 -27.20
N CYS A 533 26.73 12.17 -26.45
CA CYS A 533 26.77 12.15 -24.99
C CYS A 533 25.70 13.02 -24.33
N ARG A 534 24.65 13.41 -25.06
CA ARG A 534 23.62 14.35 -24.57
C ARG A 534 22.47 13.64 -23.86
N SER A 535 22.01 14.19 -22.75
CA SER A 535 21.07 13.54 -21.84
C SER A 535 20.04 14.48 -21.19
N LEU A 536 18.81 13.99 -21.07
CA LEU A 536 17.74 14.60 -20.28
C LEU A 536 17.37 13.66 -19.13
N HIS A 537 17.46 14.17 -17.90
CA HIS A 537 17.10 13.46 -16.67
C HIS A 537 15.99 14.23 -15.95
N LEU A 538 14.83 13.60 -15.81
CA LEU A 538 13.66 14.12 -15.11
C LEU A 538 13.30 13.15 -13.96
N ILE A 539 13.76 13.45 -12.74
CA ILE A 539 13.78 12.51 -11.62
C ILE A 539 13.17 13.13 -10.36
N ASN A 540 12.49 12.35 -9.52
CA ASN A 540 11.99 12.78 -8.19
C ASN A 540 11.11 14.06 -8.23
N CYS A 541 10.22 14.15 -9.21
CA CYS A 541 9.33 15.30 -9.39
C CYS A 541 7.89 14.90 -9.03
N ASP A 542 7.60 14.89 -7.72
CA ASP A 542 6.37 14.31 -7.17
C ASP A 542 5.07 14.99 -7.63
N SER A 543 5.13 16.27 -8.00
CA SER A 543 3.93 17.06 -8.38
C SER A 543 3.77 17.29 -9.87
N LEU A 544 4.69 16.80 -10.72
CA LEU A 544 4.66 17.08 -12.16
C LEU A 544 3.44 16.42 -12.78
N LYS A 545 2.61 17.19 -13.49
CA LYS A 545 1.37 16.74 -14.13
C LYS A 545 1.50 16.69 -15.65
N ASP A 546 2.13 17.69 -16.25
CA ASP A 546 2.18 17.85 -17.70
C ASP A 546 3.62 18.04 -18.19
N LEU A 547 4.04 17.20 -19.15
CA LEU A 547 5.29 17.34 -19.88
C LEU A 547 5.01 17.42 -21.38
N THR A 548 5.29 18.59 -21.97
CA THR A 548 5.13 18.85 -23.41
C THR A 548 6.47 19.23 -24.02
N ILE A 549 6.85 18.57 -25.12
CA ILE A 549 8.09 18.82 -25.86
C ILE A 549 7.75 18.98 -27.34
N GLY A 550 8.06 20.15 -27.93
CA GLY A 550 7.80 20.48 -29.33
C GLY A 550 8.69 19.70 -30.31
N ALA A 551 8.31 19.70 -31.59
CA ALA A 551 9.03 19.00 -32.66
C ALA A 551 10.51 19.40 -32.74
N PHE A 552 11.37 18.46 -33.14
CA PHE A 552 12.82 18.54 -33.28
C PHE A 552 13.62 18.84 -32.00
N SER A 553 12.94 19.13 -30.89
CA SER A 553 13.60 19.36 -29.61
C SER A 553 14.22 18.08 -29.08
N PHE A 554 15.43 18.19 -28.52
CA PHE A 554 16.24 17.05 -28.09
C PHE A 554 16.55 16.01 -29.19
N SER A 555 16.51 16.39 -30.47
CA SER A 555 16.74 15.44 -31.59
C SER A 555 18.11 14.79 -31.59
N ASP A 556 19.14 15.45 -31.06
CA ASP A 556 20.48 14.90 -30.90
C ASP A 556 20.78 14.38 -29.49
N TYR A 557 19.76 14.15 -28.64
CA TYR A 557 19.90 13.55 -27.32
C TYR A 557 19.78 12.02 -27.41
N SER A 558 20.70 11.31 -26.76
CA SER A 558 20.75 9.84 -26.78
C SER A 558 20.28 9.20 -25.47
N VAL A 559 20.02 10.01 -24.44
CA VAL A 559 19.47 9.56 -23.15
C VAL A 559 18.25 10.39 -22.80
N PHE A 560 17.13 9.70 -22.56
CA PHE A 560 15.89 10.24 -22.03
C PHE A 560 15.52 9.40 -20.81
N GLU A 561 15.63 9.98 -19.62
CA GLU A 561 15.34 9.31 -18.35
C GLU A 561 14.23 10.05 -17.62
N ILE A 562 13.17 9.31 -17.29
CA ILE A 562 12.10 9.77 -16.41
C ILE A 562 11.86 8.72 -15.33
N ASP A 563 12.05 9.10 -14.06
CA ASP A 563 12.02 8.17 -12.94
C ASP A 563 11.48 8.84 -11.67
N HIS A 564 10.70 8.10 -10.86
CA HIS A 564 10.03 8.63 -9.67
C HIS A 564 9.23 9.93 -9.93
N VAL A 565 8.28 9.89 -10.88
CA VAL A 565 7.38 11.00 -11.23
C VAL A 565 5.91 10.53 -11.13
N PRO A 566 5.39 10.26 -9.90
CA PRO A 566 4.13 9.55 -9.70
C PRO A 566 2.87 10.31 -10.13
N SER A 567 2.90 11.64 -10.18
CA SER A 567 1.74 12.48 -10.48
C SER A 567 1.58 12.84 -11.96
N LEU A 568 2.49 12.40 -12.83
CA LEU A 568 2.45 12.76 -14.26
C LEU A 568 1.15 12.24 -14.89
N GLU A 569 0.36 13.13 -15.48
CA GLU A 569 -0.93 12.85 -16.10
C GLU A 569 -0.86 12.85 -17.63
N SER A 570 -0.08 13.76 -18.24
CA SER A 570 0.08 13.87 -19.69
C SER A 570 1.54 13.93 -20.12
N LEU A 571 1.89 13.16 -21.16
CA LEU A 571 3.18 13.19 -21.83
C LEU A 571 2.99 13.41 -23.33
N GLU A 572 3.43 14.57 -23.83
CA GLU A 572 3.33 14.96 -25.23
C GLU A 572 4.70 15.30 -25.79
N ILE A 573 5.15 14.57 -26.82
CA ILE A 573 6.45 14.76 -27.46
C ILE A 573 6.26 14.80 -28.97
N GLY A 574 6.45 15.97 -29.58
CA GLY A 574 6.34 16.19 -31.03
C GLY A 574 4.91 16.40 -31.52
N ASP A 575 4.74 16.42 -32.84
CA ASP A 575 3.47 16.61 -33.55
C ASP A 575 3.10 15.36 -34.36
N LEU A 576 1.82 14.99 -34.37
CA LEU A 576 1.34 13.80 -35.09
C LEU A 576 1.27 14.03 -36.61
N ASN A 577 1.23 15.26 -37.09
CA ASN A 577 1.00 15.65 -38.49
C ASN A 577 2.28 16.10 -39.20
N GLU A 578 3.30 16.47 -38.44
CA GLU A 578 4.59 16.96 -38.97
C GLU A 578 5.74 16.07 -38.50
N GLU A 579 6.87 16.14 -39.21
CA GLU A 579 8.09 15.45 -38.79
C GLU A 579 8.56 15.98 -37.44
N SER A 580 8.81 15.09 -36.47
CA SER A 580 9.17 15.51 -35.10
C SER A 580 10.58 15.12 -34.69
N TYR A 581 11.04 13.89 -34.98
CA TYR A 581 12.44 13.47 -34.72
C TYR A 581 13.00 13.76 -33.31
N ASN A 582 12.13 13.90 -32.31
CA ASN A 582 12.54 14.07 -30.92
C ASN A 582 13.27 12.82 -30.45
N PHE A 583 14.38 12.97 -29.71
CA PHE A 583 15.08 11.85 -29.10
C PHE A 583 15.42 10.70 -30.07
N HIS A 584 15.80 11.01 -31.32
CA HIS A 584 16.09 10.04 -32.39
C HIS A 584 16.86 8.80 -31.88
N ASN A 585 18.04 8.98 -31.29
CA ASN A 585 18.87 7.86 -30.85
C ASN A 585 18.59 7.35 -29.42
N ALA A 586 17.57 7.86 -28.72
CA ALA A 586 17.30 7.51 -27.33
C ALA A 586 16.32 6.34 -27.18
N ASP A 587 16.42 5.65 -26.05
CA ASP A 587 15.44 4.63 -25.66
C ASP A 587 14.24 5.28 -24.95
N LEU A 588 13.07 4.65 -25.10
CA LEU A 588 11.85 5.04 -24.39
C LEU A 588 11.51 3.96 -23.35
N VAL A 589 11.72 4.24 -22.07
CA VAL A 589 11.38 3.31 -20.99
C VAL A 589 10.55 4.02 -19.94
N LEU A 590 9.25 3.72 -19.90
CA LEU A 590 8.32 4.24 -18.91
C LEU A 590 7.78 3.09 -18.06
N ARG A 591 7.96 3.17 -16.73
CA ARG A 591 7.54 2.14 -15.77
C ARG A 591 6.81 2.75 -14.59
N SER A 592 5.77 2.07 -14.10
CA SER A 592 5.12 2.38 -12.82
C SER A 592 4.58 3.81 -12.71
N MET A 593 4.13 4.39 -13.84
CA MET A 593 3.53 5.73 -13.87
C MET A 593 2.07 5.62 -13.45
N LEU A 594 1.80 5.83 -12.15
CA LEU A 594 0.51 5.50 -11.54
C LEU A 594 -0.62 6.43 -11.97
N SER A 595 -0.33 7.70 -12.27
CA SER A 595 -1.34 8.72 -12.62
C SER A 595 -1.42 9.04 -14.11
N LEU A 596 -0.56 8.45 -14.96
CA LEU A 596 -0.43 8.82 -16.37
C LEU A 596 -1.67 8.39 -17.16
N LYS A 597 -2.32 9.36 -17.83
CA LYS A 597 -3.59 9.20 -18.57
C LYS A 597 -3.40 9.22 -20.09
N SER A 598 -2.51 10.07 -20.60
CA SER A 598 -2.27 10.24 -22.04
C SER A 598 -0.80 10.24 -22.42
N ILE A 599 -0.49 9.56 -23.53
CA ILE A 599 0.81 9.62 -24.22
C ILE A 599 0.59 10.01 -25.67
N LEU A 600 1.29 11.05 -26.14
CA LEU A 600 1.37 11.43 -27.55
C LEU A 600 2.85 11.48 -27.97
N LEU A 601 3.21 10.70 -28.99
CA LEU A 601 4.52 10.74 -29.62
C LEU A 601 4.36 11.11 -31.10
N GLY A 602 5.00 12.19 -31.55
CA GLY A 602 4.96 12.71 -32.91
C GLY A 602 5.70 11.86 -33.93
N ASN A 603 5.64 12.24 -35.21
CA ASN A 603 6.25 11.45 -36.27
C ASN A 603 7.78 11.36 -36.07
N HIS A 604 8.30 10.14 -36.13
CA HIS A 604 9.72 9.84 -35.97
C HIS A 604 10.31 10.26 -34.60
N ALA A 605 9.48 10.56 -33.59
CA ALA A 605 9.97 10.60 -32.21
C ALA A 605 10.61 9.24 -31.85
N PHE A 606 11.66 9.19 -31.03
CA PHE A 606 12.36 7.97 -30.63
C PHE A 606 12.69 6.99 -31.79
N CYS A 607 12.87 7.50 -33.01
CA CYS A 607 13.13 6.67 -34.17
C CYS A 607 14.62 6.30 -34.21
N TRP A 608 14.94 5.01 -34.25
CA TRP A 608 16.22 4.41 -33.86
C TRP A 608 16.45 4.21 -32.36
N CYS A 609 15.37 4.07 -31.58
CA CYS A 609 15.48 3.46 -30.26
C CYS A 609 15.97 1.99 -30.37
N SER A 610 16.68 1.55 -29.34
CA SER A 610 17.01 0.12 -29.13
C SER A 610 15.93 -0.55 -28.28
N VAL A 611 15.30 0.22 -27.39
CA VAL A 611 14.26 -0.23 -26.46
C VAL A 611 13.12 0.78 -26.43
N ALA A 612 11.88 0.29 -26.63
CA ALA A 612 10.66 1.04 -26.31
C ALA A 612 9.72 0.19 -25.44
N GLN A 613 9.48 0.62 -24.20
CA GLN A 613 8.68 -0.10 -23.20
C GLN A 613 7.76 0.82 -22.41
N LEU A 614 6.48 0.44 -22.34
CA LEU A 614 5.44 1.08 -21.52
C LEU A 614 4.86 0.01 -20.58
N VAL A 615 5.16 0.11 -19.28
CA VAL A 615 4.85 -0.95 -18.30
C VAL A 615 4.20 -0.38 -17.04
N SER A 616 3.12 -1.01 -16.57
CA SER A 616 2.47 -0.71 -15.29
C SER A 616 1.95 0.73 -15.18
N MET A 617 0.92 1.06 -15.97
CA MET A 617 0.25 2.37 -15.94
C MET A 617 -1.26 2.15 -15.77
N PRO A 618 -1.76 2.07 -14.52
CA PRO A 618 -3.13 1.68 -14.23
C PRO A 618 -4.17 2.69 -14.74
N GLU A 619 -3.82 3.98 -14.82
CA GLU A 619 -4.72 5.07 -15.21
C GLU A 619 -4.63 5.46 -16.70
N LEU A 620 -3.76 4.82 -17.49
CA LEU A 620 -3.51 5.20 -18.88
C LEU A 620 -4.71 4.87 -19.78
N THR A 621 -5.31 5.88 -20.41
CA THR A 621 -6.48 5.75 -21.27
C THR A 621 -6.17 5.91 -22.76
N THR A 622 -5.21 6.77 -23.11
CA THR A 622 -4.96 7.17 -24.51
C THR A 622 -3.48 7.08 -24.87
N ILE A 623 -3.17 6.44 -25.99
CA ILE A 623 -1.85 6.47 -26.63
C ILE A 623 -2.02 6.86 -28.10
N ARG A 624 -1.27 7.87 -28.55
CA ARG A 624 -1.22 8.30 -29.95
C ARG A 624 0.22 8.32 -30.43
N LEU A 625 0.50 7.57 -31.50
CA LEU A 625 1.83 7.42 -32.10
C LEU A 625 1.80 7.92 -33.55
N GLY A 626 2.71 8.85 -33.86
CA GLY A 626 2.99 9.30 -35.21
C GLY A 626 3.68 8.23 -36.05
N LEU A 627 3.87 8.54 -37.33
CA LEU A 627 4.58 7.68 -38.29
C LEU A 627 6.00 7.39 -37.77
N GLY A 628 6.34 6.11 -37.58
CA GLY A 628 7.69 5.70 -37.19
C GLY A 628 8.14 6.13 -35.79
N ALA A 629 7.22 6.53 -34.91
CA ALA A 629 7.48 7.11 -33.58
C ALA A 629 8.14 6.18 -32.54
N CYS A 630 8.32 4.89 -32.83
CA CYS A 630 9.28 4.04 -32.11
C CYS A 630 9.87 2.99 -33.08
N SER A 631 10.39 3.44 -34.22
CA SER A 631 11.10 2.55 -35.15
C SER A 631 12.48 2.19 -34.60
N TYR A 632 12.96 0.97 -34.92
CA TYR A 632 14.16 0.39 -34.32
C TYR A 632 15.38 0.49 -35.23
N LYS A 633 16.58 0.43 -34.63
CA LYS A 633 17.84 0.27 -35.37
C LYS A 633 17.83 -1.02 -36.18
N LEU A 634 18.35 -0.97 -37.41
CA LEU A 634 18.57 -2.16 -38.25
C LEU A 634 19.42 -3.19 -37.48
N ASN A 635 18.88 -4.39 -37.27
CA ASN A 635 19.47 -5.53 -36.52
C ASN A 635 19.36 -5.52 -34.98
N SER A 636 18.62 -4.61 -34.34
CA SER A 636 18.37 -4.70 -32.89
C SER A 636 17.25 -5.69 -32.54
N PHE A 637 17.54 -6.77 -31.82
CA PHE A 637 16.54 -7.64 -31.18
C PHE A 637 16.42 -7.27 -29.69
N PRO A 638 15.21 -7.09 -29.12
CA PRO A 638 13.89 -7.19 -29.76
C PRO A 638 13.45 -5.87 -30.43
N SER A 639 13.06 -5.94 -31.70
CA SER A 639 12.58 -4.79 -32.50
C SER A 639 11.09 -4.49 -32.27
N LYS A 640 10.64 -4.45 -31.01
CA LYS A 640 9.20 -4.45 -30.70
C LYS A 640 8.82 -3.55 -29.54
N LEU A 641 7.85 -2.67 -29.76
CA LEU A 641 7.27 -1.81 -28.71
C LEU A 641 6.54 -2.71 -27.72
N LYS A 642 7.01 -2.76 -26.47
CA LYS A 642 6.43 -3.60 -25.42
C LYS A 642 5.46 -2.79 -24.58
N MET A 643 4.20 -3.19 -24.56
CA MET A 643 3.14 -2.60 -23.74
C MET A 643 2.59 -3.65 -22.77
N LYS A 644 2.62 -3.37 -21.46
CA LYS A 644 2.21 -4.33 -20.42
C LYS A 644 1.50 -3.65 -19.23
N ALA A 645 0.48 -4.30 -18.68
CA ALA A 645 -0.27 -3.83 -17.51
C ALA A 645 -0.84 -2.40 -17.68
N LEU A 646 -1.63 -2.22 -18.75
CA LEU A 646 -2.34 -0.98 -19.11
C LEU A 646 -3.86 -1.21 -19.07
N PRO A 647 -4.47 -1.42 -17.88
CA PRO A 647 -5.83 -1.96 -17.74
C PRO A 647 -6.95 -1.01 -18.20
N LYS A 648 -6.71 0.31 -18.21
CA LYS A 648 -7.70 1.34 -18.60
C LYS A 648 -7.52 1.85 -20.04
N LEU A 649 -6.57 1.31 -20.82
CA LEU A 649 -6.27 1.80 -22.16
C LEU A 649 -7.48 1.57 -23.10
N SER A 650 -8.11 2.65 -23.55
CA SER A 650 -9.30 2.62 -24.39
C SER A 650 -9.03 3.09 -25.83
N GLU A 651 -8.07 4.00 -26.01
CA GLU A 651 -7.70 4.59 -27.29
C GLU A 651 -6.22 4.33 -27.61
N PHE A 652 -5.95 3.62 -28.70
CA PHE A 652 -4.60 3.43 -29.24
C PHE A 652 -4.61 3.76 -30.73
N ILE A 653 -3.95 4.87 -31.10
CA ILE A 653 -3.86 5.35 -32.49
C ILE A 653 -2.41 5.30 -32.93
N MET A 654 -2.13 4.69 -34.08
CA MET A 654 -0.81 4.69 -34.70
C MET A 654 -0.96 5.10 -36.17
N LYS A 655 -0.24 6.15 -36.59
CA LYS A 655 -0.13 6.51 -38.02
C LYS A 655 0.77 5.51 -38.73
N THR A 656 0.28 5.00 -39.85
CA THR A 656 1.01 4.13 -40.77
C THR A 656 1.12 4.86 -42.11
N GLY A 657 2.24 4.72 -42.80
CA GLY A 657 2.48 5.41 -44.07
C GLY A 657 3.24 4.50 -45.03
N GLU A 658 2.98 4.67 -46.32
CA GLU A 658 3.82 4.18 -47.41
C GLU A 658 5.07 5.08 -47.47
N SER A 659 6.08 4.83 -46.64
CA SER A 659 7.38 5.46 -46.88
C SER A 659 8.10 4.67 -47.97
N ASP A 660 8.28 5.26 -49.14
CA ASP A 660 9.20 4.82 -50.22
C ASP A 660 10.67 4.69 -49.74
N ASP A 661 10.97 5.12 -48.51
CA ASP A 661 12.27 5.04 -47.89
C ASP A 661 12.49 3.66 -47.24
N SER A 662 13.11 2.75 -47.99
CA SER A 662 13.53 1.40 -47.59
C SER A 662 14.45 1.32 -46.35
N SER A 663 14.78 2.47 -45.73
CA SER A 663 15.72 2.59 -44.61
C SER A 663 15.09 2.40 -43.22
N TYR A 664 13.76 2.43 -43.08
CA TYR A 664 13.07 2.27 -41.79
C TYR A 664 12.18 1.01 -41.76
N PRO A 665 12.48 -0.01 -40.93
CA PRO A 665 11.70 -1.24 -40.85
C PRO A 665 10.31 -0.99 -40.24
N SER A 666 9.33 -1.81 -40.64
CA SER A 666 7.96 -1.75 -40.13
C SER A 666 7.90 -1.96 -38.61
N GLN A 667 7.17 -1.10 -37.91
CA GLN A 667 7.05 -1.15 -36.45
C GLN A 667 6.15 -2.32 -36.05
N THR A 668 6.70 -3.27 -35.29
CA THR A 668 5.93 -4.38 -34.71
C THR A 668 5.61 -4.06 -33.24
N VAL A 669 4.32 -4.10 -32.87
CA VAL A 669 3.88 -3.84 -31.48
C VAL A 669 3.57 -5.17 -30.79
N ILE A 670 4.13 -5.39 -29.59
CA ILE A 670 3.67 -6.46 -28.68
C ILE A 670 2.90 -5.81 -27.54
N ALA A 671 1.62 -6.12 -27.48
CA ALA A 671 0.77 -5.78 -26.36
C ALA A 671 0.45 -7.06 -25.55
N GLU A 672 0.83 -7.05 -24.28
CA GLU A 672 0.47 -8.07 -23.29
C GLU A 672 -0.53 -7.43 -22.31
N THR A 673 -1.67 -8.08 -22.02
CA THR A 673 -2.72 -7.57 -21.10
C THR A 673 -3.36 -6.22 -21.47
N LEU A 674 -4.08 -6.16 -22.62
CA LEU A 674 -4.97 -5.03 -22.94
C LEU A 674 -6.44 -5.44 -22.80
N CYS A 675 -7.22 -4.67 -22.04
CA CYS A 675 -8.68 -4.79 -21.98
C CYS A 675 -9.29 -3.92 -23.06
N SER A 676 -9.96 -4.52 -24.05
CA SER A 676 -10.83 -3.84 -25.02
C SER A 676 -10.24 -2.61 -25.71
N VAL A 677 -9.27 -2.79 -26.61
CA VAL A 677 -8.85 -1.71 -27.52
C VAL A 677 -9.84 -1.61 -28.68
N ALA A 678 -10.47 -0.45 -28.85
CA ALA A 678 -11.09 -0.09 -30.12
C ALA A 678 -9.99 0.31 -31.11
N VAL A 679 -9.53 -0.63 -31.92
CA VAL A 679 -8.63 -0.33 -33.05
C VAL A 679 -9.48 0.26 -34.16
N VAL A 680 -9.36 1.57 -34.45
CA VAL A 680 -10.08 2.21 -35.56
C VAL A 680 -9.13 3.06 -36.44
N SER A 681 -8.92 2.47 -37.62
CA SER A 681 -8.67 3.01 -38.97
C SER A 681 -7.38 3.77 -39.32
N PRO A 682 -6.76 3.41 -40.47
CA PRO A 682 -5.74 4.22 -41.12
C PRO A 682 -6.36 5.53 -41.60
N SER A 683 -5.69 6.65 -41.32
CA SER A 683 -6.03 7.94 -41.91
C SER A 683 -5.56 7.95 -43.37
N HIS A 684 -6.51 7.64 -44.27
CA HIS A 684 -6.53 7.81 -45.73
C HIS A 684 -6.59 6.54 -46.58
N SER A 685 -7.64 6.52 -47.41
CA SER A 685 -7.96 5.60 -48.48
C SER A 685 -6.89 5.58 -49.57
N ASN A 686 -6.32 4.42 -49.88
CA ASN A 686 -6.23 3.86 -51.23
C ASN A 686 -5.79 2.39 -51.18
N GLU A 687 -6.23 1.67 -52.20
CA GLU A 687 -6.11 0.23 -52.40
C GLU A 687 -4.65 -0.21 -52.59
N ASP A 688 -4.02 -0.78 -51.56
CA ASP A 688 -3.25 -2.04 -51.60
C ASP A 688 -2.47 -2.22 -50.28
N GLY A 689 -2.61 -3.40 -49.67
CA GLY A 689 -2.31 -3.63 -48.26
C GLY A 689 -0.85 -3.85 -47.88
N GLY A 690 -0.40 -3.17 -46.83
CA GLY A 690 0.65 -3.62 -45.92
C GLY A 690 0.05 -4.22 -44.65
N GLU A 691 0.33 -5.50 -44.36
CA GLU A 691 -0.21 -6.21 -43.20
C GLU A 691 0.28 -5.61 -41.87
N ILE A 692 -0.64 -5.10 -41.04
CA ILE A 692 -0.40 -4.86 -39.62
C ILE A 692 -0.36 -6.23 -38.92
N CYS A 693 0.83 -6.75 -38.63
CA CYS A 693 0.98 -7.94 -37.81
C CYS A 693 0.83 -7.58 -36.33
N LEU A 694 -0.39 -7.24 -35.90
CA LEU A 694 -0.75 -7.24 -34.48
C LEU A 694 -0.67 -8.69 -34.00
N THR A 695 0.50 -9.10 -33.52
CA THR A 695 0.56 -10.32 -32.70
C THR A 695 0.01 -9.96 -31.34
N ALA A 696 -1.32 -9.84 -31.24
CA ALA A 696 -1.97 -9.93 -29.96
C ALA A 696 -1.62 -11.32 -29.43
N ILE A 697 -0.66 -11.40 -28.51
CA ILE A 697 -0.59 -12.54 -27.62
C ILE A 697 -1.84 -12.36 -26.75
N ARG A 698 -2.99 -12.84 -27.25
CA ARG A 698 -4.08 -13.24 -26.38
C ARG A 698 -3.48 -14.33 -25.51
N GLN A 699 -2.90 -13.93 -24.37
CA GLN A 699 -2.68 -14.84 -23.28
C GLN A 699 -4.09 -15.28 -22.86
N ASN A 700 -4.43 -16.48 -23.33
CA ASN A 700 -5.50 -17.30 -22.80
C ASN A 700 -5.27 -17.54 -21.32
#